data_AF-A0A521WC01-F1
#
_entry.id   AF-A0A521WC01-F1
#
_cell.length_a   1.000
_cell.length_b   1.000
_cell.length_c   1.000
_cell.angle_alpha   90.00
_cell.angle_beta   90.00
_cell.angle_gamma   90.00
#
_symmetry.space_group_name_H-M   'P 1'
#
loop_
_entity.id
_entity.type
_entity.pdbx_description
1 polymer ?
#
loop_
_entity_poly.entity_id
_entity_poly.type
_entity_poly.pdbx_seq_one_letter_code
_entity_poly.pdbx_strand_id
1 'polypeptide(L)'
;MSRTLALLASLTLALPAGAQQDPVDWRARVAALEAAGDDAGALAAAEQARSLDNGDPWTRYTWVRALARVDPVAARAALPGLQDPSRLQRLTTDERAELASALAYLCLDLNVDHLAAEHFAEVPEGTPAYARAQAGLAILAVRRGDSRQALVHFAAARVAGPLDAALAELERETRFQAALQQFLTARDLRDANGAARALGTLDELRPLHPATLRARADLAGLRGDAAARERALRELLRVDPAAPGAASQLVDTLLEQRRPAEALAVARELARDRLALDLRLQAYERNWVPHLEAALAWRQRDAHPGHGRLEAPGLQLAFAGSHDRWGRLRLAADALRAQSGTVAAGQAWGSSPELITPLRVNTDDGIGWLAQWAPRSGLVLELGHSPHSFTVDNAYGALRLGFEVDDYPFSLGLERMPVGDSLLSLAGATDPLSGRDWGGVVRDRAYLRGGFGGDAFSVHGGFAGARLDGRNVDDNSQWQADVGFWWRAASGPSWRMHVGGQIDATGFADNLSQFTLGHGGYFSPRRFLAIGPTFGLQGGGSATSFRLEGGVNWQFLSEDTSEYFPTDAALQATHGDPHYGGSSRDGPGARIAATVEWRVSGTAVTGLRLEGSVGEDFDEVRLQVYTRRWSGAVTEPLRRPPAAVLPARFDEMF
;
A
#
# COMPACT_ATOMS: atom_id res chain seq x y z
N MET A 1 31.31 -29.33 -39.80
CA MET A 1 31.06 -30.34 -40.85
C MET A 1 31.54 -29.73 -42.16
N SER A 2 32.80 -29.89 -42.53
CA SER A 2 33.36 -30.98 -43.38
C SER A 2 32.64 -31.18 -44.71
N ARG A 3 33.29 -30.67 -45.77
CA ARG A 3 33.63 -31.31 -47.06
C ARG A 3 32.52 -31.88 -47.95
N THR A 4 32.54 -31.45 -49.22
CA THR A 4 32.95 -32.26 -50.40
C THR A 4 33.12 -31.34 -51.62
N LEU A 5 34.36 -31.17 -52.15
CA LEU A 5 34.96 -31.82 -53.35
C LEU A 5 34.35 -31.31 -54.68
N ALA A 6 35.06 -31.02 -55.78
CA ALA A 6 36.47 -30.96 -56.16
C ALA A 6 36.56 -30.55 -57.66
N LEU A 7 37.77 -30.18 -58.07
CA LEU A 7 38.41 -30.34 -59.39
C LEU A 7 38.61 -29.13 -60.35
N LEU A 8 39.91 -28.99 -60.68
CA LEU A 8 40.60 -28.22 -61.72
C LEU A 8 40.79 -26.72 -61.42
N ALA A 9 41.99 -26.14 -61.35
CA ALA A 9 43.34 -26.65 -61.55
C ALA A 9 44.34 -25.64 -60.95
N SER A 10 45.42 -26.15 -60.34
CA SER A 10 46.65 -25.40 -60.17
C SER A 10 47.26 -25.15 -61.56
N LEU A 11 47.16 -23.93 -62.05
CA LEU A 11 47.97 -23.46 -63.18
C LEU A 11 48.49 -22.07 -62.81
N THR A 12 49.75 -22.04 -62.39
CA THR A 12 50.62 -20.87 -62.53
C THR A 12 50.57 -20.40 -63.98
N LEU A 13 49.74 -19.39 -64.26
CA LEU A 13 49.81 -18.61 -65.48
C LEU A 13 50.75 -17.43 -65.23
N ALA A 14 52.02 -17.64 -65.55
CA ALA A 14 52.81 -16.55 -66.11
C ALA A 14 52.06 -16.10 -67.36
N LEU A 15 51.37 -14.95 -67.27
CA LEU A 15 50.73 -14.36 -68.43
C LEU A 15 51.84 -13.87 -69.38
N PRO A 16 51.73 -14.14 -70.70
CA PRO A 16 52.65 -13.60 -71.67
C PRO A 16 52.47 -12.07 -71.72
N ALA A 17 53.59 -11.35 -71.80
CA ALA A 17 53.61 -9.94 -72.11
C ALA A 17 52.92 -9.73 -73.47
N GLY A 18 51.70 -9.19 -73.44
CA GLY A 18 50.93 -8.89 -74.67
C GLY A 18 49.43 -9.17 -74.65
N ALA A 19 48.79 -9.42 -73.49
CA ALA A 19 47.32 -9.45 -73.41
C ALA A 19 46.77 -8.03 -73.23
N GLN A 20 45.91 -7.61 -74.16
CA GLN A 20 45.13 -6.37 -74.09
C GLN A 20 44.35 -6.37 -72.76
N GLN A 21 44.76 -5.52 -71.81
CA GLN A 21 44.23 -5.55 -70.44
C GLN A 21 42.81 -5.01 -70.43
N ASP A 22 41.83 -5.90 -70.29
CA ASP A 22 40.41 -5.54 -70.23
C ASP A 22 40.08 -4.98 -68.82
N PRO A 23 39.40 -3.81 -68.71
CA PRO A 23 38.83 -3.32 -67.45
C PRO A 23 38.02 -4.36 -66.65
N VAL A 24 37.40 -5.35 -67.31
CA VAL A 24 36.66 -6.45 -66.67
C VAL A 24 37.59 -7.33 -65.81
N ASP A 25 38.77 -7.68 -66.32
CA ASP A 25 39.75 -8.54 -65.61
C ASP A 25 40.28 -7.84 -64.35
N TRP A 26 40.49 -6.52 -64.44
CA TRP A 26 40.90 -5.72 -63.29
C TRP A 26 39.81 -5.62 -62.23
N ARG A 27 38.54 -5.46 -62.61
CA ARG A 27 37.40 -5.50 -61.64
C ARG A 27 37.28 -6.84 -60.93
N ALA A 28 37.49 -7.96 -61.64
CA ALA A 28 37.52 -9.30 -61.03
C ALA A 28 38.68 -9.43 -60.02
N ARG A 29 39.85 -8.86 -60.34
CA ARG A 29 41.00 -8.80 -59.44
C ARG A 29 40.74 -7.98 -58.18
N VAL A 30 40.01 -6.86 -58.29
CA VAL A 30 39.59 -6.06 -57.11
C VAL A 30 38.76 -6.94 -56.16
N ALA A 31 37.74 -7.64 -56.66
CA ALA A 31 36.91 -8.51 -55.84
C ALA A 31 37.70 -9.63 -55.14
N ALA A 32 38.69 -10.22 -55.83
CA ALA A 32 39.56 -11.24 -55.25
C ALA A 32 40.45 -10.69 -54.12
N LEU A 33 40.97 -9.48 -54.27
CA LEU A 33 41.79 -8.80 -53.26
C LEU A 33 40.95 -8.35 -52.05
N GLU A 34 39.74 -7.83 -52.28
CA GLU A 34 38.78 -7.50 -51.22
C GLU A 34 38.40 -8.75 -50.40
N ALA A 35 38.24 -9.90 -51.05
CA ALA A 35 37.94 -11.19 -50.39
C ALA A 35 39.14 -11.74 -49.60
N ALA A 36 40.37 -11.41 -50.01
CA ALA A 36 41.60 -11.75 -49.29
C ALA A 36 41.92 -10.76 -48.14
N GLY A 37 41.17 -9.66 -48.01
CA GLY A 37 41.39 -8.62 -47.00
C GLY A 37 42.50 -7.62 -47.34
N ASP A 38 42.96 -7.57 -48.61
CA ASP A 38 43.97 -6.61 -49.08
C ASP A 38 43.30 -5.35 -49.66
N ASP A 39 42.89 -4.44 -48.78
CA ASP A 39 42.17 -3.22 -49.15
C ASP A 39 43.03 -2.25 -49.97
N ALA A 40 44.34 -2.18 -49.68
CA ALA A 40 45.28 -1.33 -50.40
C ALA A 40 45.57 -1.87 -51.82
N GLY A 41 45.76 -3.19 -51.95
CA GLY A 41 45.89 -3.84 -53.25
C GLY A 41 44.61 -3.75 -54.08
N ALA A 42 43.44 -3.88 -53.43
CA ALA A 42 42.14 -3.70 -54.09
C ALA A 42 41.96 -2.28 -54.63
N LEU A 43 42.33 -1.25 -53.86
CA LEU A 43 42.28 0.15 -54.32
C LEU A 43 43.23 0.38 -55.51
N ALA A 44 44.47 -0.11 -55.43
CA ALA A 44 45.44 0.01 -56.53
C ALA A 44 44.98 -0.69 -57.82
N ALA A 45 44.37 -1.88 -57.69
CA ALA A 45 43.77 -2.59 -58.82
C ALA A 45 42.56 -1.84 -59.42
N ALA A 46 41.75 -1.20 -58.57
CA ALA A 46 40.59 -0.42 -59.02
C ALA A 46 41.01 0.90 -59.70
N GLU A 47 42.08 1.55 -59.23
CA GLU A 47 42.69 2.69 -59.91
C GLU A 47 43.20 2.32 -61.29
N GLN A 48 43.73 1.10 -61.45
CA GLN A 48 44.22 0.63 -62.73
C GLN A 48 43.09 0.22 -63.70
N ALA A 49 41.98 -0.31 -63.20
CA ALA A 49 40.76 -0.47 -64.01
C ALA A 49 40.27 0.91 -64.52
N ARG A 50 40.27 1.92 -63.63
CA ARG A 50 39.82 3.28 -63.94
C ARG A 50 40.72 4.00 -64.94
N SER A 51 42.03 3.73 -64.98
CA SER A 51 42.94 4.33 -65.97
C SER A 51 42.67 3.82 -67.39
N LEU A 52 42.14 2.60 -67.52
CA LEU A 52 41.85 1.93 -68.79
C LEU A 52 40.46 2.33 -69.36
N ASP A 53 39.42 2.39 -68.53
CA ASP A 53 38.12 2.97 -68.91
C ASP A 53 37.48 3.73 -67.75
N ASN A 54 37.85 5.00 -67.62
CA ASN A 54 37.22 5.91 -66.66
C ASN A 54 35.76 6.24 -67.03
N GLY A 55 35.26 5.84 -68.19
CA GLY A 55 33.87 6.08 -68.61
C GLY A 55 32.91 4.95 -68.24
N ASP A 56 33.41 3.76 -67.88
CA ASP A 56 32.60 2.61 -67.49
C ASP A 56 31.98 2.81 -66.09
N PRO A 57 30.65 2.82 -65.95
CA PRO A 57 29.98 3.05 -64.66
C PRO A 57 30.33 2.00 -63.59
N TRP A 58 30.52 0.74 -63.98
CA TRP A 58 30.89 -0.32 -63.03
C TRP A 58 32.34 -0.18 -62.55
N THR A 59 33.24 0.28 -63.42
CA THR A 59 34.63 0.59 -63.07
C THR A 59 34.70 1.74 -62.06
N ARG A 60 33.92 2.81 -62.27
CA ARG A 60 33.80 3.90 -61.29
C ARG A 60 33.22 3.45 -59.96
N TYR A 61 32.13 2.67 -59.98
CA TYR A 61 31.54 2.07 -58.77
C TYR A 61 32.57 1.22 -58.00
N THR A 62 33.28 0.33 -58.70
CA THR A 62 34.27 -0.58 -58.09
C THR A 62 35.41 0.21 -57.45
N TRP A 63 35.85 1.30 -58.07
CA TRP A 63 36.85 2.21 -57.49
C TRP A 63 36.35 2.91 -56.23
N VAL A 64 35.15 3.51 -56.23
CA VAL A 64 34.62 4.17 -55.03
C VAL A 64 34.34 3.16 -53.90
N ARG A 65 33.90 1.94 -54.23
CA ARG A 65 33.75 0.87 -53.25
C ARG A 65 35.07 0.48 -52.59
N ALA A 66 36.13 0.31 -53.37
CA ALA A 66 37.46 0.02 -52.84
C ALA A 66 38.01 1.21 -52.03
N LEU A 67 37.80 2.44 -52.51
CA LEU A 67 38.18 3.66 -51.81
C LEU A 67 37.45 3.80 -50.46
N ALA A 68 36.17 3.42 -50.39
CA ALA A 68 35.38 3.48 -49.15
C ALA A 68 35.96 2.62 -48.02
N ARG A 69 36.72 1.56 -48.34
CA ARG A 69 37.39 0.70 -47.36
C ARG A 69 38.69 1.29 -46.82
N VAL A 70 39.34 2.18 -47.58
CA VAL A 70 40.63 2.81 -47.23
C VAL A 70 40.43 4.24 -46.69
N ASP A 71 39.62 5.05 -47.38
CA ASP A 71 39.28 6.43 -47.04
C ASP A 71 37.79 6.71 -47.32
N PRO A 72 36.91 6.50 -46.32
CA PRO A 72 35.48 6.76 -46.44
C PRO A 72 35.14 8.22 -46.75
N VAL A 73 35.98 9.18 -46.36
CA VAL A 73 35.74 10.62 -46.58
C VAL A 73 36.00 10.96 -48.04
N ALA A 74 37.12 10.49 -48.60
CA ALA A 74 37.41 10.63 -50.02
C ALA A 74 36.38 9.89 -50.89
N ALA A 75 35.90 8.73 -50.45
CA ALA A 75 34.85 7.99 -51.13
C ALA A 75 33.53 8.77 -51.21
N ARG A 76 33.11 9.44 -50.11
CA ARG A 76 31.91 10.30 -50.11
C ARG A 76 32.06 11.47 -51.09
N ALA A 77 33.23 12.08 -51.16
CA ALA A 77 33.49 13.18 -52.09
C ALA A 77 33.43 12.74 -53.57
N ALA A 78 33.69 11.46 -53.85
CA ALA A 78 33.68 10.89 -55.19
C ALA A 78 32.28 10.48 -55.70
N LEU A 79 31.26 10.40 -54.84
CA LEU A 79 29.91 9.92 -55.18
C LEU A 79 29.22 10.71 -56.33
N PRO A 80 29.22 12.06 -56.35
CA PRO A 80 28.45 12.84 -57.34
C PRO A 80 28.92 12.68 -58.80
N GLY A 81 30.10 12.07 -59.03
CA GLY A 81 30.71 11.88 -60.36
C GLY A 81 30.67 10.44 -60.89
N LEU A 82 29.97 9.53 -60.21
CA LEU A 82 29.99 8.10 -60.53
C LEU A 82 29.28 7.72 -61.83
N GLN A 83 28.31 8.53 -62.27
CA GLN A 83 27.46 8.22 -63.41
C GLN A 83 27.72 9.16 -64.59
N ASP A 84 27.81 8.59 -65.80
CA ASP A 84 27.79 9.33 -67.08
C ASP A 84 26.48 8.96 -67.82
N PRO A 85 25.55 9.91 -68.02
CA PRO A 85 24.26 9.66 -68.65
C PRO A 85 24.36 9.01 -70.03
N SER A 86 25.40 9.35 -70.80
CA SER A 86 25.60 8.84 -72.16
C SER A 86 26.04 7.37 -72.19
N ARG A 87 26.70 6.92 -71.11
CA ARG A 87 27.17 5.53 -70.93
C ARG A 87 26.11 4.67 -70.27
N LEU A 88 25.32 5.22 -69.36
CA LEU A 88 24.18 4.52 -68.74
C LEU A 88 23.16 4.05 -69.77
N GLN A 89 22.89 4.82 -70.83
CA GLN A 89 21.96 4.44 -71.90
C GLN A 89 22.40 3.19 -72.68
N ARG A 90 23.67 2.79 -72.60
CA ARG A 90 24.21 1.60 -73.29
C ARG A 90 23.99 0.30 -72.51
N LEU A 91 23.72 0.40 -71.21
CA LEU A 91 23.43 -0.75 -70.35
C LEU A 91 21.99 -1.21 -70.58
N THR A 92 21.74 -2.51 -70.47
CA THR A 92 20.38 -3.07 -70.41
C THR A 92 19.63 -2.56 -69.18
N THR A 93 18.31 -2.71 -69.16
CA THR A 93 17.49 -2.29 -68.01
C THR A 93 17.88 -3.01 -66.73
N ASP A 94 18.20 -4.31 -66.80
CA ASP A 94 18.62 -5.10 -65.63
C ASP A 94 20.02 -4.68 -65.13
N GLU A 95 20.96 -4.39 -66.04
CA GLU A 95 22.30 -3.92 -65.65
C GLU A 95 22.26 -2.52 -65.02
N ARG A 96 21.39 -1.63 -65.52
CA ARG A 96 21.17 -0.32 -64.88
C ARG A 96 20.57 -0.48 -63.50
N ALA A 97 19.61 -1.39 -63.34
CA ALA A 97 18.96 -1.67 -62.06
C ALA A 97 19.93 -2.25 -61.01
N GLU A 98 20.79 -3.18 -61.42
CA GLU A 98 21.84 -3.73 -60.53
C GLU A 98 22.87 -2.67 -60.14
N LEU A 99 23.32 -1.83 -61.08
CA LEU A 99 24.25 -0.74 -60.78
C LEU A 99 23.62 0.29 -59.82
N ALA A 100 22.37 0.69 -60.04
CA ALA A 100 21.66 1.63 -59.18
C ALA A 100 21.48 1.06 -57.76
N SER A 101 21.09 -0.22 -57.64
CA SER A 101 21.03 -0.90 -56.34
C SER A 101 22.39 -0.94 -55.65
N ALA A 102 23.46 -1.29 -56.36
CA ALA A 102 24.81 -1.37 -55.81
C ALA A 102 25.34 -0.01 -55.34
N LEU A 103 25.10 1.06 -56.11
CA LEU A 103 25.41 2.44 -55.73
C LEU A 103 24.63 2.89 -54.49
N ALA A 104 23.34 2.53 -54.42
CA ALA A 104 22.49 2.88 -53.30
C ALA A 104 22.97 2.23 -51.98
N TYR A 105 23.37 0.96 -52.01
CA TYR A 105 23.98 0.30 -50.84
C TYR A 105 25.32 0.91 -50.45
N LEU A 106 26.16 1.28 -51.42
CA LEU A 106 27.41 1.99 -51.14
C LEU A 106 27.15 3.35 -50.45
N CYS A 107 26.14 4.10 -50.91
CA CYS A 107 25.71 5.34 -50.25
C CYS A 107 25.19 5.07 -48.83
N LEU A 108 24.46 3.98 -48.61
CA LEU A 108 23.91 3.58 -47.32
C LEU A 108 25.02 3.21 -46.31
N ASP A 109 26.06 2.51 -46.76
CA ASP A 109 27.26 2.18 -45.99
C ASP A 109 28.08 3.43 -45.64
N LEU A 110 28.11 4.40 -46.56
CA LEU A 110 28.75 5.70 -46.34
C LEU A 110 27.89 6.69 -45.53
N ASN A 111 26.71 6.31 -45.05
CA ASN A 111 25.75 7.18 -44.34
C ASN A 111 25.32 8.42 -45.15
N VAL A 112 25.13 8.26 -46.46
CA VAL A 112 24.60 9.30 -47.37
C VAL A 112 23.18 8.94 -47.78
N ASP A 113 22.27 8.97 -46.79
CA ASP A 113 20.91 8.44 -46.90
C ASP A 113 20.03 9.08 -48.00
N HIS A 114 20.30 10.33 -48.38
CA HIS A 114 19.55 11.01 -49.45
C HIS A 114 19.89 10.44 -50.83
N LEU A 115 21.19 10.32 -51.17
CA LEU A 115 21.64 9.70 -52.42
C LEU A 115 21.29 8.21 -52.47
N ALA A 116 21.34 7.51 -51.33
CA ALA A 116 20.89 6.12 -51.26
C ALA A 116 19.41 5.99 -51.66
N ALA A 117 18.54 6.88 -51.15
CA ALA A 117 17.12 6.88 -51.50
C ALA A 117 16.87 7.19 -52.99
N GLU A 118 17.61 8.14 -53.57
CA GLU A 118 17.52 8.47 -55.00
C GLU A 118 17.87 7.26 -55.87
N HIS A 119 19.03 6.63 -55.62
CA HIS A 119 19.46 5.47 -56.40
C HIS A 119 18.56 4.25 -56.21
N PHE A 120 18.01 4.01 -55.01
CA PHE A 120 17.03 2.94 -54.84
C PHE A 120 15.72 3.21 -55.60
N ALA A 121 15.31 4.47 -55.74
CA ALA A 121 14.10 4.84 -56.48
C ALA A 121 14.24 4.69 -58.01
N GLU A 122 15.47 4.66 -58.53
CA GLU A 122 15.77 4.44 -59.95
C GLU A 122 15.60 2.97 -60.39
N VAL A 123 15.48 2.03 -59.45
CA VAL A 123 15.37 0.59 -59.73
C VAL A 123 13.93 0.21 -60.13
N PRO A 124 13.67 -0.20 -61.39
CA PRO A 124 12.32 -0.49 -61.86
C PRO A 124 11.73 -1.79 -61.30
N GLU A 125 10.41 -1.83 -61.12
CA GLU A 125 9.66 -3.05 -60.80
C GLU A 125 9.81 -4.09 -61.92
N GLY A 126 10.00 -5.36 -61.55
CA GLY A 126 10.21 -6.47 -62.48
C GLY A 126 11.69 -6.81 -62.78
N THR A 127 12.64 -6.00 -62.31
CA THR A 127 14.08 -6.30 -62.43
C THR A 127 14.56 -7.20 -61.27
N PRO A 128 15.61 -8.02 -61.46
CA PRO A 128 16.18 -8.85 -60.39
C PRO A 128 16.65 -8.05 -59.16
N ALA A 129 17.10 -6.81 -59.37
CA ALA A 129 17.59 -5.92 -58.32
C ALA A 129 16.48 -5.27 -57.47
N TYR A 130 15.22 -5.33 -57.93
CA TYR A 130 14.10 -4.62 -57.31
C TYR A 130 13.85 -5.03 -55.85
N ALA A 131 13.90 -6.34 -55.56
CA ALA A 131 13.72 -6.85 -54.20
C ALA A 131 14.77 -6.26 -53.24
N ARG A 132 16.02 -6.19 -53.68
CA ARG A 132 17.14 -5.63 -52.93
C ARG A 132 16.97 -4.12 -52.75
N ALA A 133 16.55 -3.41 -53.78
CA ALA A 133 16.31 -1.96 -53.69
C ALA A 133 15.20 -1.61 -52.70
N GLN A 134 14.10 -2.37 -52.69
CA GLN A 134 13.03 -2.21 -51.70
C GLN A 134 13.53 -2.51 -50.27
N ALA A 135 14.37 -3.54 -50.07
CA ALA A 135 14.98 -3.79 -48.76
C ALA A 135 15.86 -2.61 -48.30
N GLY A 136 16.60 -1.98 -49.22
CA GLY A 136 17.39 -0.78 -48.97
C GLY A 136 16.54 0.44 -48.54
N LEU A 137 15.43 0.70 -49.24
CA LEU A 137 14.47 1.73 -48.85
C LEU A 137 13.83 1.45 -47.48
N ALA A 138 13.59 0.17 -47.15
CA ALA A 138 13.09 -0.22 -45.85
C ALA A 138 14.09 0.13 -44.73
N ILE A 139 15.39 -0.16 -44.92
CA ILE A 139 16.45 0.21 -43.97
C ILE A 139 16.49 1.72 -43.74
N LEU A 140 16.39 2.52 -44.81
CA LEU A 140 16.38 3.99 -44.71
C LEU A 140 15.16 4.49 -43.94
N ALA A 141 13.98 3.92 -44.17
CA ALA A 141 12.77 4.28 -43.43
C ALA A 141 12.89 3.91 -41.94
N VAL A 142 13.49 2.75 -41.61
CA VAL A 142 13.78 2.37 -40.22
C VAL A 142 14.75 3.36 -39.57
N ARG A 143 15.83 3.76 -40.25
CA ARG A 143 16.80 4.77 -39.75
C ARG A 143 16.13 6.11 -39.43
N ARG A 144 15.08 6.47 -40.18
CA ARG A 144 14.28 7.69 -39.97
C ARG A 144 13.18 7.55 -38.92
N GLY A 145 12.95 6.35 -38.39
CA GLY A 145 11.88 6.06 -37.44
C GLY A 145 10.49 5.91 -38.07
N ASP A 146 10.38 5.90 -39.41
CA ASP A 146 9.10 5.71 -40.11
C ASP A 146 8.82 4.22 -40.31
N SER A 147 8.30 3.58 -39.26
CA SER A 147 7.95 2.16 -39.29
C SER A 147 6.85 1.85 -40.30
N ARG A 148 5.98 2.80 -40.64
CA ARG A 148 4.89 2.57 -41.60
C ARG A 148 5.46 2.47 -43.01
N GLN A 149 6.30 3.43 -43.39
CA GLN A 149 6.96 3.41 -44.69
C GLN A 149 7.91 2.21 -44.82
N ALA A 150 8.66 1.88 -43.77
CA ALA A 150 9.54 0.72 -43.75
C ALA A 150 8.79 -0.60 -44.05
N LEU A 151 7.63 -0.81 -43.44
CA LEU A 151 6.82 -2.02 -43.64
C LEU A 151 6.24 -2.14 -45.05
N VAL A 152 5.95 -1.02 -45.73
CA VAL A 152 5.56 -1.02 -47.14
C VAL A 152 6.71 -1.54 -48.01
N HIS A 153 7.92 -1.04 -47.78
CA HIS A 153 9.11 -1.44 -48.52
C HIS A 153 9.52 -2.90 -48.23
N PHE A 154 9.45 -3.35 -46.98
CA PHE A 154 9.68 -4.77 -46.65
C PHE A 154 8.66 -5.70 -47.32
N ALA A 155 7.38 -5.30 -47.37
CA ALA A 155 6.36 -6.07 -48.05
C ALA A 155 6.64 -6.18 -49.56
N ALA A 156 7.03 -5.08 -50.21
CA ALA A 156 7.41 -5.07 -51.62
C ALA A 156 8.65 -5.95 -51.89
N ALA A 157 9.68 -5.85 -51.03
CA ALA A 157 10.88 -6.68 -51.14
C ALA A 157 10.56 -8.18 -51.06
N ARG A 158 9.70 -8.59 -50.11
CA ARG A 158 9.29 -9.98 -49.90
C ARG A 158 8.48 -10.57 -51.06
N VAL A 159 7.67 -9.76 -51.73
CA VAL A 159 6.92 -10.20 -52.93
C VAL A 159 7.87 -10.43 -54.10
N ALA A 160 8.91 -9.59 -54.22
CA ALA A 160 9.88 -9.67 -55.30
C ALA A 160 10.96 -10.76 -55.10
N GLY A 161 11.24 -11.19 -53.86
CA GLY A 161 12.19 -12.26 -53.57
C GLY A 161 12.36 -12.58 -52.07
N PRO A 162 13.06 -13.68 -51.73
CA PRO A 162 13.31 -14.04 -50.34
C PRO A 162 14.25 -13.03 -49.65
N LEU A 163 13.89 -12.63 -48.44
CA LEU A 163 14.74 -11.81 -47.57
C LEU A 163 15.81 -12.68 -46.88
N ASP A 164 17.00 -12.13 -46.67
CA ASP A 164 18.00 -12.76 -45.80
C ASP A 164 17.57 -12.72 -44.32
N ALA A 165 18.28 -13.48 -43.47
CA ALA A 165 17.92 -13.61 -42.06
C ALA A 165 18.01 -12.28 -41.28
N ALA A 166 18.93 -11.39 -41.65
CA ALA A 166 19.14 -10.12 -40.96
C ALA A 166 18.01 -9.12 -41.30
N LEU A 167 17.64 -9.04 -42.58
CA LEU A 167 16.51 -8.24 -43.07
C LEU A 167 15.18 -8.77 -42.52
N ALA A 168 15.00 -10.09 -42.46
CA ALA A 168 13.82 -10.70 -41.85
C ALA A 168 13.69 -10.36 -40.35
N GLU A 169 14.81 -10.34 -39.60
CA GLU A 169 14.80 -9.89 -38.21
C GLU A 169 14.49 -8.39 -38.09
N LEU A 170 15.07 -7.56 -38.95
CA LEU A 170 14.80 -6.12 -38.98
C LEU A 170 13.33 -5.82 -39.29
N GLU A 171 12.73 -6.55 -40.24
CA GLU A 171 11.31 -6.44 -40.55
C GLU A 171 10.46 -6.86 -39.34
N ARG A 172 10.78 -7.99 -38.69
CA ARG A 172 10.08 -8.44 -37.47
C ARG A 172 10.15 -7.41 -36.35
N GLU A 173 11.31 -6.82 -36.11
CA GLU A 173 11.47 -5.75 -35.12
C GLU A 173 10.66 -4.50 -35.49
N THR A 174 10.68 -4.10 -36.76
CA THR A 174 9.91 -2.96 -37.26
C THR A 174 8.40 -3.18 -37.07
N ARG A 175 7.91 -4.40 -37.38
CA ARG A 175 6.51 -4.79 -37.12
C ARG A 175 6.18 -4.73 -35.63
N PHE A 176 7.09 -5.21 -34.79
CA PHE A 176 6.92 -5.20 -33.34
C PHE A 176 6.79 -3.78 -32.79
N GLN A 177 7.69 -2.87 -33.19
CA GLN A 177 7.65 -1.46 -32.77
C GLN A 177 6.37 -0.76 -33.26
N ALA A 178 5.95 -1.00 -34.51
CA ALA A 178 4.71 -0.45 -35.04
C ALA A 178 3.48 -0.93 -34.25
N ALA A 179 3.41 -2.23 -33.96
CA ALA A 179 2.33 -2.81 -33.15
C ALA A 179 2.33 -2.26 -31.71
N LEU A 180 3.51 -2.04 -31.13
CA LEU A 180 3.63 -1.48 -29.78
C LEU A 180 3.11 -0.04 -29.73
N GLN A 181 3.45 0.78 -30.72
CA GLN A 181 2.93 2.16 -30.81
C GLN A 181 1.40 2.18 -31.01
N GLN A 182 0.86 1.27 -31.82
CA GLN A 182 -0.59 1.11 -31.96
C GLN A 182 -1.25 0.70 -30.64
N PHE A 183 -0.63 -0.23 -29.90
CA PHE A 183 -1.10 -0.64 -28.59
C PHE A 183 -1.15 0.53 -27.60
N LEU A 184 -0.05 1.27 -27.48
CA LEU A 184 0.06 2.43 -26.57
C LEU A 184 -0.99 3.49 -26.91
N THR A 185 -1.16 3.80 -28.21
CA THR A 185 -2.20 4.74 -28.69
C THR A 185 -3.59 4.27 -28.29
N ALA A 186 -3.92 3.00 -28.52
CA ALA A 186 -5.23 2.46 -28.18
C ALA A 186 -5.48 2.43 -26.67
N ARG A 187 -4.45 2.10 -25.87
CA ARG A 187 -4.50 2.15 -24.41
C ARG A 187 -4.80 3.56 -23.89
N ASP A 188 -4.09 4.56 -24.43
CA ASP A 188 -4.25 5.95 -24.00
C ASP A 188 -5.64 6.50 -24.37
N LEU A 189 -6.22 6.02 -25.48
CA LEU A 189 -7.61 6.27 -25.89
C LEU A 189 -8.65 5.41 -25.15
N ARG A 190 -8.23 4.50 -24.26
CA ARG A 190 -9.06 3.49 -23.59
C ARG A 190 -9.85 2.58 -24.56
N ASP A 191 -9.35 2.38 -25.78
CA ASP A 191 -9.92 1.46 -26.77
C ASP A 191 -9.38 0.03 -26.53
N ALA A 192 -10.13 -0.76 -25.77
CA ALA A 192 -9.75 -2.14 -25.46
C ALA A 192 -9.72 -3.06 -26.69
N ASN A 193 -10.50 -2.76 -27.73
CA ASN A 193 -10.55 -3.55 -28.96
C ASN A 193 -9.36 -3.25 -29.88
N GLY A 194 -9.00 -1.97 -30.02
CA GLY A 194 -7.77 -1.55 -30.67
C GLY A 194 -6.53 -2.14 -29.98
N ALA A 195 -6.47 -2.04 -28.66
CA ALA A 195 -5.36 -2.58 -27.87
C ALA A 195 -5.27 -4.12 -27.99
N ALA A 196 -6.39 -4.84 -28.00
CA ALA A 196 -6.40 -6.29 -28.18
C ALA A 196 -5.87 -6.73 -29.56
N ARG A 197 -6.22 -6.01 -30.64
CA ARG A 197 -5.70 -6.30 -31.99
C ARG A 197 -4.19 -6.08 -32.06
N ALA A 198 -3.71 -4.96 -31.52
CA ALA A 198 -2.29 -4.66 -31.49
C ALA A 198 -1.50 -5.69 -30.64
N LEU A 199 -2.06 -6.09 -29.50
CA LEU A 199 -1.48 -7.14 -28.66
C LEU A 199 -1.38 -8.49 -29.37
N GLY A 200 -2.35 -8.87 -30.20
CA GLY A 200 -2.28 -10.09 -31.01
C GLY A 200 -1.00 -10.14 -31.85
N THR A 201 -0.70 -9.05 -32.55
CA THR A 201 0.55 -8.92 -33.32
C THR A 201 1.80 -8.98 -32.45
N LEU A 202 1.79 -8.35 -31.27
CA LEU A 202 2.92 -8.40 -30.33
C LEU A 202 3.16 -9.83 -29.82
N ASP A 203 2.10 -10.56 -29.48
CA ASP A 203 2.15 -11.94 -29.00
C ASP A 203 2.63 -12.92 -30.08
N GLU A 204 2.20 -12.73 -31.33
CA GLU A 204 2.67 -13.53 -32.47
C GLU A 204 4.18 -13.34 -32.73
N LEU A 205 4.67 -12.10 -32.61
CA LEU A 205 6.05 -11.76 -32.93
C LEU A 205 7.01 -12.09 -31.77
N ARG A 206 6.69 -11.64 -30.56
CA ARG A 206 7.57 -11.77 -29.38
C ARG A 206 6.73 -11.94 -28.08
N PRO A 207 6.22 -13.15 -27.79
CA PRO A 207 5.28 -13.39 -26.68
C PRO A 207 5.86 -13.21 -25.28
N LEU A 208 7.18 -13.38 -25.12
CA LEU A 208 7.89 -13.25 -23.84
C LEU A 208 8.65 -11.91 -23.72
N HIS A 209 8.50 -11.00 -24.68
CA HIS A 209 9.16 -9.70 -24.61
C HIS A 209 8.53 -8.85 -23.49
N PRO A 210 9.32 -8.12 -22.68
CA PRO A 210 8.79 -7.31 -21.57
C PRO A 210 7.67 -6.34 -21.98
N ALA A 211 7.81 -5.69 -23.14
CA ALA A 211 6.78 -4.79 -23.66
C ALA A 211 5.46 -5.51 -24.00
N THR A 212 5.51 -6.75 -24.48
CA THR A 212 4.34 -7.58 -24.77
C THR A 212 3.63 -7.99 -23.48
N LEU A 213 4.39 -8.44 -22.48
CA LEU A 213 3.84 -8.80 -21.17
C LEU A 213 3.23 -7.59 -20.45
N ARG A 214 3.86 -6.41 -20.57
CA ARG A 214 3.30 -5.14 -20.08
C ARG A 214 2.01 -4.77 -20.81
N ALA A 215 1.97 -4.89 -22.12
CA ALA A 215 0.77 -4.65 -22.92
C ALA A 215 -0.37 -5.62 -22.54
N ARG A 216 -0.05 -6.89 -22.26
CA ARG A 216 -1.02 -7.87 -21.77
C ARG A 216 -1.61 -7.46 -20.41
N ALA A 217 -0.79 -6.97 -19.48
CA ALA A 217 -1.24 -6.46 -18.19
C ALA A 217 -2.12 -5.21 -18.33
N ASP A 218 -1.70 -4.25 -19.15
CA ASP A 218 -2.42 -3.00 -19.40
C ASP A 218 -3.80 -3.28 -20.03
N LEU A 219 -3.89 -4.20 -21.00
CA LEU A 219 -5.15 -4.61 -21.62
C LEU A 219 -6.10 -5.29 -20.62
N ALA A 220 -5.58 -6.17 -19.77
CA ALA A 220 -6.37 -6.80 -18.72
C ALA A 220 -6.94 -5.74 -17.75
N GLY A 221 -6.15 -4.71 -17.41
CA GLY A 221 -6.61 -3.56 -16.65
C GLY A 221 -7.74 -2.80 -17.32
N LEU A 222 -7.64 -2.50 -18.63
CA LEU A 222 -8.71 -1.84 -19.39
C LEU A 222 -10.03 -2.63 -19.40
N ARG A 223 -9.94 -3.96 -19.32
CA ARG A 223 -11.10 -4.87 -19.29
C ARG A 223 -11.64 -5.13 -17.88
N GLY A 224 -10.97 -4.63 -16.83
CA GLY A 224 -11.31 -4.94 -15.45
C GLY A 224 -11.02 -6.39 -15.04
N ASP A 225 -10.19 -7.12 -15.79
CA ASP A 225 -9.81 -8.50 -15.47
C ASP A 225 -8.55 -8.50 -14.58
N ALA A 226 -8.77 -8.37 -13.27
CA ALA A 226 -7.69 -8.33 -12.28
C ALA A 226 -6.86 -9.63 -12.27
N ALA A 227 -7.46 -10.79 -12.55
CA ALA A 227 -6.78 -12.07 -12.55
C ALA A 227 -5.85 -12.25 -13.76
N ALA A 228 -6.27 -11.80 -14.95
CA ALA A 228 -5.39 -11.75 -16.12
C ALA A 228 -4.27 -10.71 -15.93
N ARG A 229 -4.59 -9.56 -15.33
CA ARG A 229 -3.61 -8.50 -15.04
C ARG A 229 -2.51 -8.99 -14.11
N GLU A 230 -2.88 -9.65 -13.01
CA GLU A 230 -1.93 -10.25 -12.07
C GLU A 230 -1.01 -11.27 -12.76
N ARG A 231 -1.57 -12.20 -13.53
CA ARG A 231 -0.79 -13.23 -14.25
C ARG A 231 0.24 -12.58 -15.18
N ALA A 232 -0.17 -11.58 -15.95
CA ALA A 232 0.71 -10.87 -16.87
C ALA A 232 1.83 -10.10 -16.14
N LEU A 233 1.52 -9.44 -15.02
CA LEU A 233 2.51 -8.72 -14.21
C LEU A 233 3.52 -9.66 -13.54
N ARG A 234 3.07 -10.82 -13.03
CA ARG A 234 3.96 -11.82 -12.46
C ARG A 234 4.91 -12.41 -13.51
N GLU A 235 4.41 -12.70 -14.72
CA GLU A 235 5.27 -13.14 -15.83
C GLU A 235 6.25 -12.04 -16.26
N LEU A 236 5.81 -10.77 -16.33
CA LEU A 236 6.70 -9.64 -16.63
C LEU A 236 7.83 -9.55 -15.60
N LEU A 237 7.53 -9.58 -14.31
CA LEU A 237 8.52 -9.49 -13.24
C LEU A 237 9.45 -10.70 -13.19
N ARG A 238 9.02 -11.86 -13.72
CA ARG A 238 9.88 -13.04 -13.87
C ARG A 238 10.91 -12.86 -14.99
N VAL A 239 10.55 -12.16 -16.07
CA VAL A 239 11.43 -11.90 -17.22
C VAL A 239 12.31 -10.68 -16.97
N ASP A 240 11.74 -9.60 -16.43
CA ASP A 240 12.40 -8.34 -16.10
C ASP A 240 11.96 -7.87 -14.70
N PRO A 241 12.70 -8.26 -13.64
CA PRO A 241 12.41 -7.83 -12.27
C PRO A 241 12.49 -6.31 -12.06
N ALA A 242 13.21 -5.60 -12.94
CA ALA A 242 13.39 -4.15 -12.86
C ALA A 242 12.38 -3.38 -13.72
N ALA A 243 11.40 -4.07 -14.33
CA ALA A 243 10.39 -3.47 -15.20
C ALA A 243 9.70 -2.27 -14.51
N PRO A 244 9.88 -1.03 -15.03
CA PRO A 244 9.44 0.18 -14.33
C PRO A 244 7.95 0.17 -13.97
N GLY A 245 7.64 0.32 -12.68
CA GLY A 245 6.28 0.39 -12.15
C GLY A 245 5.49 -0.92 -12.17
N ALA A 246 6.01 -2.03 -12.71
CA ALA A 246 5.29 -3.30 -12.78
C ALA A 246 5.00 -3.87 -11.39
N ALA A 247 5.96 -3.82 -10.47
CA ALA A 247 5.78 -4.25 -9.09
C ALA A 247 4.71 -3.40 -8.36
N SER A 248 4.72 -2.08 -8.52
CA SER A 248 3.69 -1.20 -7.96
C SER A 248 2.29 -1.52 -8.51
N GLN A 249 2.16 -1.74 -9.82
CA GLN A 249 0.89 -2.15 -10.43
C GLN A 249 0.40 -3.51 -9.91
N LEU A 250 1.32 -4.44 -9.62
CA LEU A 250 0.97 -5.73 -9.03
C LEU A 250 0.45 -5.55 -7.60
N VAL A 251 1.11 -4.70 -6.81
CA VAL A 251 0.65 -4.32 -5.46
C VAL A 251 -0.77 -3.76 -5.51
N ASP A 252 -1.05 -2.79 -6.40
CA ASP A 252 -2.39 -2.21 -6.53
C ASP A 252 -3.43 -3.26 -6.95
N THR A 253 -3.09 -4.14 -7.91
CA THR A 253 -3.95 -5.24 -8.36
C THR A 253 -4.28 -6.22 -7.21
N LEU A 254 -3.32 -6.51 -6.34
CA LEU A 254 -3.54 -7.39 -5.18
C LEU A 254 -4.39 -6.72 -4.10
N LEU A 255 -4.26 -5.40 -3.91
CA LEU A 255 -5.11 -4.63 -3.00
C LEU A 255 -6.56 -4.56 -3.51
N GLU A 256 -6.78 -4.35 -4.82
CA GLU A 256 -8.10 -4.42 -5.47
C GLU A 256 -8.78 -5.77 -5.22
N GLN A 257 -8.00 -6.86 -5.26
CA GLN A 257 -8.45 -8.21 -4.95
C GLN A 257 -8.59 -8.52 -3.44
N ARG A 258 -8.43 -7.52 -2.55
CA ARG A 258 -8.45 -7.68 -1.08
C ARG A 258 -7.42 -8.69 -0.55
N ARG A 259 -6.23 -8.75 -1.16
CA ARG A 259 -5.09 -9.61 -0.77
C ARG A 259 -3.89 -8.78 -0.23
N PRO A 260 -4.05 -8.05 0.90
CA PRO A 260 -3.02 -7.14 1.42
C PRO A 260 -1.73 -7.84 1.90
N ALA A 261 -1.76 -9.13 2.26
CA ALA A 261 -0.56 -9.95 2.53
C ALA A 261 0.41 -9.89 1.38
N GLU A 262 -0.11 -10.29 0.22
CA GLU A 262 0.68 -10.58 -0.95
C GLU A 262 1.13 -9.26 -1.55
N ALA A 263 0.25 -8.25 -1.49
CA ALA A 263 0.60 -6.88 -1.80
C ALA A 263 1.78 -6.39 -0.94
N LEU A 264 1.75 -6.63 0.37
CA LEU A 264 2.85 -6.25 1.28
C LEU A 264 4.14 -7.05 0.99
N ALA A 265 4.03 -8.35 0.73
CA ALA A 265 5.17 -9.20 0.38
C ALA A 265 5.86 -8.70 -0.90
N VAL A 266 5.09 -8.47 -1.95
CA VAL A 266 5.58 -7.89 -3.22
C VAL A 266 6.17 -6.50 -2.98
N ALA A 267 5.53 -5.65 -2.18
CA ALA A 267 6.04 -4.30 -1.91
C ALA A 267 7.39 -4.31 -1.19
N ARG A 268 7.59 -5.22 -0.22
CA ARG A 268 8.86 -5.34 0.51
C ARG A 268 10.01 -5.83 -0.36
N GLU A 269 9.71 -6.74 -1.28
CA GLU A 269 10.72 -7.37 -2.12
C GLU A 269 11.04 -6.54 -3.36
N LEU A 270 10.00 -6.06 -4.06
CA LEU A 270 10.12 -5.50 -5.41
C LEU A 270 9.70 -4.01 -5.53
N ALA A 271 9.00 -3.44 -4.54
CA ALA A 271 8.49 -2.05 -4.61
C ALA A 271 8.72 -1.26 -3.31
N ARG A 272 9.96 -1.24 -2.80
CA ARG A 272 10.28 -0.60 -1.51
C ARG A 272 9.95 0.89 -1.47
N ASP A 273 10.15 1.61 -2.57
CA ASP A 273 9.82 3.04 -2.66
C ASP A 273 8.30 3.27 -2.55
N ARG A 274 7.50 2.38 -3.15
CA ARG A 274 6.04 2.39 -3.02
C ARG A 274 5.61 2.17 -1.57
N LEU A 275 6.23 1.21 -0.87
CA LEU A 275 5.98 0.95 0.56
C LEU A 275 6.36 2.16 1.44
N ALA A 276 7.47 2.85 1.12
CA ALA A 276 7.91 4.04 1.86
C ALA A 276 6.97 5.25 1.70
N LEU A 277 6.17 5.30 0.64
CA LEU A 277 5.27 6.41 0.34
C LEU A 277 3.79 6.12 0.65
N ASP A 278 3.42 4.85 0.85
CA ASP A 278 2.02 4.45 1.07
C ASP A 278 1.67 4.24 2.55
N LEU A 279 0.90 5.16 3.12
CA LEU A 279 0.43 5.08 4.50
C LEU A 279 -0.46 3.86 4.79
N ARG A 280 -1.23 3.38 3.80
CA ARG A 280 -2.08 2.18 3.93
C ARG A 280 -1.22 0.93 4.01
N LEU A 281 -0.23 0.78 3.13
CA LEU A 281 0.71 -0.35 3.18
C LEU A 281 1.55 -0.33 4.46
N GLN A 282 2.00 0.83 4.93
CA GLN A 282 2.70 0.96 6.21
C GLN A 282 1.80 0.58 7.39
N ALA A 283 0.51 0.96 7.36
CA ALA A 283 -0.45 0.54 8.38
C ALA A 283 -0.67 -0.97 8.36
N TYR A 284 -0.78 -1.57 7.17
CA TYR A 284 -0.80 -3.03 7.05
C TYR A 284 0.48 -3.64 7.64
N GLU A 285 1.66 -3.17 7.24
CA GLU A 285 2.93 -3.68 7.74
C GLU A 285 3.03 -3.67 9.27
N ARG A 286 2.69 -2.55 9.92
CA ARG A 286 2.70 -2.43 11.39
C ARG A 286 1.76 -3.42 12.08
N ASN A 287 0.61 -3.72 11.48
CA ASN A 287 -0.39 -4.63 12.05
C ASN A 287 -0.12 -6.10 11.71
N TRP A 288 0.61 -6.34 10.63
CA TRP A 288 0.88 -7.67 10.10
C TRP A 288 2.13 -8.31 10.67
N VAL A 289 3.19 -7.52 10.80
CA VAL A 289 4.41 -8.01 11.45
C VAL A 289 4.07 -8.31 12.91
N PRO A 290 4.31 -9.56 13.35
CA PRO A 290 4.09 -9.91 14.75
C PRO A 290 4.85 -8.97 15.68
N HIS A 291 4.20 -8.52 16.74
CA HIS A 291 4.80 -7.61 17.71
C HIS A 291 4.32 -7.89 19.12
N LEU A 292 5.20 -7.55 20.06
CA LEU A 292 4.92 -7.52 21.49
C LEU A 292 4.74 -6.06 21.92
N GLU A 293 3.75 -5.84 22.78
CA GLU A 293 3.51 -4.59 23.49
C GLU A 293 3.69 -4.85 24.99
N ALA A 294 4.33 -3.90 25.66
CA ALA A 294 4.44 -3.89 27.12
C ALA A 294 4.17 -2.48 27.62
N ALA A 295 3.35 -2.34 28.66
CA ALA A 295 3.04 -1.05 29.25
C ALA A 295 2.97 -1.10 30.78
N LEU A 296 3.55 -0.10 31.43
CA LEU A 296 3.26 0.23 32.82
C LEU A 296 2.12 1.23 32.81
N ALA A 297 1.00 0.87 33.42
CA ALA A 297 -0.19 1.69 33.52
C ALA A 297 -0.44 2.05 34.98
N TRP A 298 -0.86 3.28 35.22
CA TRP A 298 -1.30 3.74 36.52
C TRP A 298 -2.56 4.58 36.33
N ARG A 299 -3.55 4.31 37.15
CA ARG A 299 -4.82 5.03 37.19
C ARG A 299 -5.12 5.40 38.62
N GLN A 300 -5.50 6.66 38.83
CA GLN A 300 -5.99 7.16 40.10
C GLN A 300 -7.29 7.91 39.85
N ARG A 301 -8.35 7.48 40.53
CA ARG A 301 -9.64 8.17 40.59
C ARG A 301 -9.81 8.71 42.01
N ASP A 302 -10.01 10.02 42.11
CA ASP A 302 -10.17 10.70 43.38
C ASP A 302 -11.64 10.78 43.77
N ALA A 303 -11.95 10.21 44.94
CA ALA A 303 -13.26 10.18 45.59
C ALA A 303 -13.05 9.81 47.08
N HIS A 304 -14.14 9.62 47.84
CA HIS A 304 -14.05 9.28 49.26
C HIS A 304 -13.20 8.02 49.50
N PRO A 305 -12.16 8.08 50.37
CA PRO A 305 -11.33 6.92 50.68
C PRO A 305 -12.15 5.75 51.23
N GLY A 306 -11.89 4.56 50.71
CA GLY A 306 -12.60 3.33 51.03
C GLY A 306 -13.85 3.06 50.20
N HIS A 307 -14.38 4.07 49.51
CA HIS A 307 -15.54 3.98 48.63
C HIS A 307 -15.11 4.16 47.17
N GLY A 308 -15.41 5.31 46.56
CA GLY A 308 -15.16 5.58 45.14
C GLY A 308 -13.70 5.82 44.78
N ARG A 309 -12.80 6.02 45.76
CA ARG A 309 -11.36 6.16 45.47
C ARG A 309 -10.86 4.87 44.83
N LEU A 310 -10.09 4.99 43.76
CA LEU A 310 -9.47 3.84 43.10
C LEU A 310 -8.06 4.18 42.67
N GLU A 311 -7.09 3.43 43.17
CA GLU A 311 -5.72 3.44 42.68
C GLU A 311 -5.39 2.06 42.09
N ALA A 312 -4.87 2.06 40.86
CA ALA A 312 -4.82 0.87 40.02
C ALA A 312 -3.53 0.81 39.18
N PRO A 313 -2.34 0.64 39.81
CA PRO A 313 -1.12 0.31 39.08
C PRO A 313 -1.23 -1.07 38.41
N GLY A 314 -0.68 -1.20 37.21
CA GLY A 314 -0.66 -2.46 36.48
C GLY A 314 0.42 -2.57 35.42
N LEU A 315 0.67 -3.82 35.01
CA LEU A 315 1.51 -4.19 33.88
C LEU A 315 0.62 -4.82 32.82
N GLN A 316 0.68 -4.29 31.60
CA GLN A 316 -0.05 -4.79 30.45
C GLN A 316 0.94 -5.41 29.47
N LEU A 317 0.66 -6.62 29.03
CA LEU A 317 1.42 -7.33 28.00
C LEU A 317 0.47 -7.72 26.88
N ALA A 318 0.86 -7.50 25.63
CA ALA A 318 0.07 -7.99 24.51
C ALA A 318 0.94 -8.48 23.36
N PHE A 319 0.58 -9.63 22.81
CA PHE A 319 1.08 -10.11 21.53
C PHE A 319 0.03 -9.82 20.46
N ALA A 320 0.46 -9.33 19.30
CA ALA A 320 -0.41 -9.20 18.14
C ALA A 320 0.30 -9.68 16.87
N GLY A 321 -0.44 -10.35 16.00
CA GLY A 321 0.03 -10.80 14.70
C GLY A 321 -1.11 -10.99 13.73
N SER A 322 -0.81 -11.00 12.44
CA SER A 322 -1.81 -11.27 11.41
C SER A 322 -1.33 -12.35 10.44
N HIS A 323 -2.28 -13.08 9.85
CA HIS A 323 -2.01 -14.11 8.85
C HIS A 323 -3.11 -14.15 7.78
N ASP A 324 -2.84 -14.84 6.67
CA ASP A 324 -3.76 -14.96 5.54
C ASP A 324 -5.05 -15.69 5.81
N ARG A 325 -4.95 -16.81 6.51
CA ARG A 325 -6.12 -17.68 6.74
C ARG A 325 -7.05 -17.16 7.83
N TRP A 326 -6.52 -16.45 8.81
CA TRP A 326 -7.27 -16.14 10.03
C TRP A 326 -7.32 -14.64 10.38
N GLY A 327 -6.76 -13.74 9.58
CA GLY A 327 -6.82 -12.30 9.89
C GLY A 327 -5.89 -11.92 11.04
N ARG A 328 -6.32 -11.01 11.91
CA ARG A 328 -5.52 -10.51 13.04
C ARG A 328 -5.94 -11.19 14.34
N LEU A 329 -4.95 -11.53 15.17
CA LEU A 329 -5.10 -12.06 16.52
C LEU A 329 -4.32 -11.15 17.45
N ARG A 330 -4.91 -10.80 18.58
CA ARG A 330 -4.23 -10.17 19.71
C ARG A 330 -4.54 -10.96 20.96
N LEU A 331 -3.51 -11.28 21.72
CA LEU A 331 -3.62 -11.87 23.05
C LEU A 331 -3.03 -10.87 24.02
N ALA A 332 -3.77 -10.49 25.05
CA ALA A 332 -3.35 -9.54 26.07
C ALA A 332 -3.55 -10.13 27.46
N ALA A 333 -2.69 -9.71 28.39
CA ALA A 333 -2.77 -10.03 29.80
C ALA A 333 -2.42 -8.79 30.62
N ASP A 334 -3.21 -8.56 31.68
CA ASP A 334 -3.05 -7.42 32.57
C ASP A 334 -2.85 -7.94 33.99
N ALA A 335 -1.67 -7.68 34.55
CA ALA A 335 -1.45 -7.79 35.99
C ALA A 335 -1.88 -6.47 36.63
N LEU A 336 -2.91 -6.51 37.48
CA LEU A 336 -3.50 -5.33 38.09
C LEU A 336 -3.52 -5.49 39.61
N ARG A 337 -3.22 -4.41 40.33
CA ARG A 337 -3.51 -4.28 41.76
C ARG A 337 -4.40 -3.06 41.94
N ALA A 338 -5.64 -3.27 42.34
CA ALA A 338 -6.63 -2.24 42.57
C ALA A 338 -6.81 -2.02 44.08
N GLN A 339 -6.93 -0.77 44.51
CA GLN A 339 -7.13 -0.43 45.91
C GLN A 339 -8.01 0.81 46.09
N SER A 340 -8.85 0.83 47.13
CA SER A 340 -9.72 1.97 47.46
C SER A 340 -9.40 2.66 48.79
N GLY A 341 -8.55 2.08 49.64
CA GLY A 341 -8.10 2.71 50.89
C GLY A 341 -8.79 2.14 52.14
N THR A 342 -9.31 2.97 53.04
CA THR A 342 -9.94 2.50 54.29
C THR A 342 -11.28 3.18 54.46
N VAL A 343 -12.33 2.40 54.72
CA VAL A 343 -13.64 2.96 55.08
C VAL A 343 -13.57 3.39 56.54
N ALA A 344 -13.88 4.66 56.83
CA ALA A 344 -13.90 5.18 58.19
C ALA A 344 -15.10 4.63 59.00
N ALA A 345 -14.99 4.63 60.33
CA ALA A 345 -16.15 4.43 61.19
C ALA A 345 -17.18 5.55 60.96
N GLY A 346 -18.46 5.26 61.15
CA GLY A 346 -19.56 6.19 60.90
C GLY A 346 -20.08 6.19 59.45
N GLN A 347 -19.48 5.40 58.55
CA GLN A 347 -19.87 5.34 57.13
C GLN A 347 -20.66 4.07 56.82
N ALA A 348 -21.60 4.16 55.89
CA ALA A 348 -22.36 3.02 55.39
C ALA A 348 -21.49 2.12 54.49
N TRP A 349 -21.59 0.80 54.67
CA TRP A 349 -20.83 -0.20 53.90
C TRP A 349 -21.42 -1.60 54.09
N GLY A 350 -21.51 -2.38 53.00
CA GLY A 350 -22.02 -3.75 53.06
C GLY A 350 -23.43 -3.77 53.68
N SER A 351 -23.70 -4.68 54.61
CA SER A 351 -25.00 -4.73 55.33
C SER A 351 -25.11 -3.72 56.49
N SER A 352 -24.14 -2.83 56.70
CA SER A 352 -24.17 -1.84 57.79
C SER A 352 -24.55 -0.44 57.28
N PRO A 353 -25.61 0.19 57.81
CA PRO A 353 -25.86 1.61 57.58
C PRO A 353 -24.79 2.52 58.18
N GLU A 354 -24.08 2.04 59.20
CA GLU A 354 -23.01 2.77 59.88
C GLU A 354 -21.96 1.78 60.43
N LEU A 355 -20.71 1.87 59.98
CA LEU A 355 -19.63 1.04 60.50
C LEU A 355 -19.17 1.51 61.89
N ILE A 356 -19.04 0.60 62.84
CA ILE A 356 -18.56 0.90 64.20
C ILE A 356 -17.02 1.05 64.23
N THR A 357 -16.32 0.29 63.39
CA THR A 357 -14.85 0.30 63.29
C THR A 357 -14.41 0.50 61.85
N PRO A 358 -13.28 1.18 61.59
CA PRO A 358 -12.75 1.33 60.23
C PRO A 358 -12.46 -0.01 59.56
N LEU A 359 -12.73 -0.12 58.24
CA LEU A 359 -12.53 -1.33 57.44
C LEU A 359 -11.38 -1.14 56.44
N ARG A 360 -10.38 -2.05 56.46
CA ARG A 360 -9.18 -2.02 55.60
C ARG A 360 -9.22 -2.98 54.41
N VAL A 361 -10.34 -3.65 54.13
CA VAL A 361 -10.45 -4.79 53.18
C VAL A 361 -10.67 -4.31 51.74
N ASN A 362 -9.84 -3.38 51.27
CA ASN A 362 -10.13 -2.55 50.10
C ASN A 362 -9.00 -2.64 49.05
N THR A 363 -8.51 -3.86 48.81
CA THR A 363 -7.49 -4.17 47.82
C THR A 363 -7.81 -5.49 47.15
N ASP A 364 -7.67 -5.56 45.83
CA ASP A 364 -7.78 -6.79 45.06
C ASP A 364 -6.73 -6.80 43.94
N ASP A 365 -6.10 -7.94 43.66
CA ASP A 365 -5.03 -8.04 42.67
C ASP A 365 -5.01 -9.36 41.94
N GLY A 366 -4.47 -9.35 40.71
CA GLY A 366 -4.24 -10.57 39.93
C GLY A 366 -4.08 -10.31 38.44
N ILE A 367 -4.24 -11.38 37.65
CA ILE A 367 -3.98 -11.38 36.20
C ILE A 367 -5.27 -11.65 35.42
N GLY A 368 -5.72 -10.65 34.67
CA GLY A 368 -6.78 -10.78 33.68
C GLY A 368 -6.20 -11.04 32.28
N TRP A 369 -7.04 -11.51 31.35
CA TRP A 369 -6.62 -11.79 29.98
C TRP A 369 -7.71 -11.47 28.96
N LEU A 370 -7.29 -11.21 27.72
CA LEU A 370 -8.15 -10.94 26.58
C LEU A 370 -7.58 -11.56 25.31
N ALA A 371 -8.42 -12.28 24.57
CA ALA A 371 -8.17 -12.72 23.21
C ALA A 371 -9.09 -11.95 22.25
N GLN A 372 -8.49 -11.29 21.27
CA GLN A 372 -9.18 -10.56 20.21
C GLN A 372 -8.86 -11.21 18.86
N TRP A 373 -9.90 -11.50 18.09
CA TRP A 373 -9.82 -12.02 16.73
C TRP A 373 -10.56 -11.10 15.76
N ALA A 374 -9.86 -10.63 14.74
CA ALA A 374 -10.42 -9.75 13.70
C ALA A 374 -10.17 -10.36 12.32
N PRO A 375 -11.14 -11.10 11.75
CA PRO A 375 -11.06 -11.53 10.36
C PRO A 375 -11.15 -10.35 9.39
N ARG A 376 -10.92 -10.60 8.10
CA ARG A 376 -10.91 -9.56 7.04
C ARG A 376 -12.30 -9.10 6.58
N SER A 377 -13.30 -9.23 7.43
CA SER A 377 -14.71 -8.93 7.11
C SER A 377 -15.22 -7.65 7.78
N GLY A 378 -14.40 -6.93 8.55
CA GLY A 378 -14.84 -5.81 9.39
C GLY A 378 -15.40 -6.26 10.76
N LEU A 379 -15.43 -7.57 11.01
CA LEU A 379 -15.80 -8.17 12.28
C LEU A 379 -14.62 -8.16 13.26
N VAL A 380 -14.89 -7.88 14.53
CA VAL A 380 -13.96 -8.08 15.65
C VAL A 380 -14.69 -8.86 16.74
N LEU A 381 -14.11 -9.99 17.15
CA LEU A 381 -14.54 -10.79 18.29
C LEU A 381 -13.53 -10.64 19.42
N GLU A 382 -14.01 -10.43 20.63
CA GLU A 382 -13.18 -10.34 21.83
C GLU A 382 -13.78 -11.25 22.90
N LEU A 383 -12.90 -11.95 23.63
CA LEU A 383 -13.22 -12.75 24.79
C LEU A 383 -12.16 -12.49 25.85
N GLY A 384 -12.57 -12.32 27.09
CA GLY A 384 -11.63 -12.09 28.16
C GLY A 384 -12.19 -12.51 29.51
N HIS A 385 -11.35 -12.33 30.53
CA HIS A 385 -11.69 -12.62 31.91
C HIS A 385 -10.99 -11.65 32.83
N SER A 386 -11.66 -11.25 33.91
CA SER A 386 -11.00 -10.56 35.02
C SER A 386 -9.96 -11.46 35.68
N PRO A 387 -9.09 -10.91 36.56
CA PRO A 387 -8.38 -11.74 37.51
C PRO A 387 -9.31 -12.68 38.26
N HIS A 388 -9.01 -13.98 38.25
CA HIS A 388 -9.74 -15.00 39.01
C HIS A 388 -9.57 -14.87 40.53
N SER A 389 -8.58 -14.09 40.96
CA SER A 389 -8.32 -13.78 42.36
C SER A 389 -9.13 -12.60 42.88
N PHE A 390 -9.87 -11.88 42.01
CA PHE A 390 -10.85 -10.90 42.46
C PHE A 390 -11.94 -11.56 43.28
N THR A 391 -12.51 -10.81 44.23
CA THR A 391 -13.63 -11.27 45.05
C THR A 391 -14.81 -11.75 44.19
N VAL A 392 -15.11 -11.01 43.13
CA VAL A 392 -16.09 -11.37 42.09
C VAL A 392 -15.39 -11.29 40.74
N ASP A 393 -15.14 -12.46 40.15
CA ASP A 393 -14.53 -12.58 38.83
C ASP A 393 -15.60 -12.72 37.72
N ASN A 394 -15.28 -12.22 36.53
CA ASN A 394 -16.23 -12.12 35.42
C ASN A 394 -15.59 -12.46 34.08
N ALA A 395 -16.36 -13.16 33.24
CA ALA A 395 -16.06 -13.32 31.83
C ALA A 395 -16.59 -12.12 31.03
N TYR A 396 -15.82 -11.70 30.04
CA TYR A 396 -16.09 -10.55 29.19
C TYR A 396 -16.10 -10.95 27.73
N GLY A 397 -16.78 -10.17 26.89
CA GLY A 397 -16.77 -10.41 25.46
C GLY A 397 -17.29 -9.24 24.64
N ALA A 398 -16.88 -9.15 23.39
CA ALA A 398 -17.47 -8.21 22.44
C ALA A 398 -17.57 -8.79 21.04
N LEU A 399 -18.58 -8.32 20.34
CA LEU A 399 -18.82 -8.48 18.93
C LEU A 399 -18.94 -7.07 18.33
N ARG A 400 -18.01 -6.68 17.46
CA ARG A 400 -18.05 -5.38 16.76
C ARG A 400 -18.05 -5.60 15.26
N LEU A 401 -18.90 -4.87 14.54
CA LEU A 401 -18.98 -4.89 13.09
C LEU A 401 -18.84 -3.46 12.56
N GLY A 402 -17.78 -3.21 11.80
CA GLY A 402 -17.60 -1.99 11.03
C GLY A 402 -18.11 -2.14 9.60
N PHE A 403 -18.83 -1.14 9.10
CA PHE A 403 -19.32 -1.09 7.72
C PHE A 403 -19.37 0.36 7.22
N GLU A 404 -19.48 0.54 5.91
CA GLU A 404 -19.55 1.85 5.26
C GLU A 404 -20.89 2.00 4.53
N VAL A 405 -21.49 3.19 4.62
CA VAL A 405 -22.71 3.58 3.90
C VAL A 405 -22.42 4.92 3.20
N ASP A 406 -22.49 4.96 1.87
CA ASP A 406 -22.13 6.14 1.07
C ASP A 406 -20.75 6.73 1.45
N ASP A 407 -19.74 5.86 1.58
CA ASP A 407 -18.37 6.16 2.01
C ASP A 407 -18.21 6.67 3.47
N TYR A 408 -19.29 6.67 4.26
CA TYR A 408 -19.27 7.05 5.67
C TYR A 408 -19.15 5.85 6.61
N PRO A 409 -18.25 5.89 7.61
CA PRO A 409 -18.02 4.76 8.49
C PRO A 409 -19.07 4.67 9.60
N PHE A 410 -19.58 3.47 9.81
CA PHE A 410 -20.46 3.11 10.92
C PHE A 410 -19.92 1.87 11.63
N SER A 411 -20.27 1.75 12.92
CA SER A 411 -20.05 0.51 13.66
C SER A 411 -21.22 0.18 14.58
N LEU A 412 -21.50 -1.12 14.64
CA LEU A 412 -22.46 -1.74 15.54
C LEU A 412 -21.67 -2.64 16.50
N GLY A 413 -22.05 -2.68 17.77
CA GLY A 413 -21.46 -3.61 18.71
C GLY A 413 -22.40 -4.15 19.78
N LEU A 414 -22.09 -5.35 20.26
CA LEU A 414 -22.65 -6.01 21.43
C LEU A 414 -21.49 -6.39 22.35
N GLU A 415 -21.48 -5.90 23.59
CA GLU A 415 -20.31 -5.99 24.47
C GLU A 415 -20.74 -6.28 25.91
N ARG A 416 -20.02 -7.16 26.60
CA ARG A 416 -20.06 -7.39 28.05
C ARG A 416 -18.72 -6.92 28.62
N MET A 417 -18.73 -5.85 29.41
CA MET A 417 -17.52 -5.17 29.89
C MET A 417 -17.56 -4.96 31.41
N PRO A 418 -16.41 -4.91 32.10
CA PRO A 418 -16.36 -4.52 33.51
C PRO A 418 -16.72 -3.05 33.72
N VAL A 419 -17.35 -2.75 34.85
CA VAL A 419 -17.53 -1.38 35.32
C VAL A 419 -16.40 -1.01 36.28
N GLY A 420 -15.53 -0.10 35.86
CA GLY A 420 -14.29 0.22 36.55
C GLY A 420 -14.32 1.50 37.40
N ASP A 421 -15.48 1.91 37.91
CA ASP A 421 -15.65 3.21 38.58
C ASP A 421 -15.15 3.19 40.03
N SER A 422 -15.23 2.04 40.70
CA SER A 422 -14.69 1.81 42.05
C SER A 422 -14.09 0.41 42.16
N LEU A 423 -13.45 0.11 43.29
CA LEU A 423 -13.00 -1.25 43.57
C LEU A 423 -14.19 -2.22 43.64
N LEU A 424 -15.29 -1.79 44.26
CA LEU A 424 -16.50 -2.60 44.41
C LEU A 424 -17.10 -2.95 43.03
N SER A 425 -17.21 -1.98 42.13
CA SER A 425 -17.75 -2.22 40.80
C SER A 425 -16.81 -3.09 39.95
N LEU A 426 -15.49 -2.97 40.15
CA LEU A 426 -14.49 -3.67 39.33
C LEU A 426 -14.24 -5.12 39.78
N ALA A 427 -14.05 -5.34 41.08
CA ALA A 427 -13.57 -6.59 41.65
C ALA A 427 -14.50 -7.19 42.71
N GLY A 428 -15.50 -6.44 43.17
CA GLY A 428 -16.36 -6.82 44.28
C GLY A 428 -15.70 -6.65 45.64
N ALA A 429 -16.45 -7.00 46.69
CA ALA A 429 -15.99 -7.01 48.08
C ALA A 429 -16.77 -8.08 48.88
N THR A 430 -16.21 -8.52 50.01
CA THR A 430 -16.88 -9.45 50.95
C THR A 430 -17.38 -8.68 52.17
N ASP A 431 -18.67 -8.80 52.48
CA ASP A 431 -19.30 -7.99 53.53
C ASP A 431 -18.81 -8.51 54.89
N PRO A 432 -18.13 -7.68 55.70
CA PRO A 432 -17.55 -8.15 56.97
C PRO A 432 -18.60 -8.61 57.99
N LEU A 433 -19.86 -8.18 57.86
CA LEU A 433 -20.93 -8.56 58.80
C LEU A 433 -21.68 -9.81 58.35
N SER A 434 -22.10 -9.87 57.07
CA SER A 434 -22.89 -11.01 56.56
C SER A 434 -22.06 -12.11 55.91
N GLY A 435 -20.80 -11.84 55.57
CA GLY A 435 -19.93 -12.74 54.80
C GLY A 435 -20.32 -12.92 53.34
N ARG A 436 -21.26 -12.11 52.82
CA ARG A 436 -21.71 -12.18 51.42
C ARG A 436 -20.76 -11.39 50.52
N ASP A 437 -20.37 -11.98 49.40
CA ASP A 437 -19.67 -11.26 48.34
C ASP A 437 -20.66 -10.39 47.54
N TRP A 438 -20.29 -9.17 47.20
CA TRP A 438 -21.10 -8.30 46.34
C TRP A 438 -20.26 -7.41 45.42
N GLY A 439 -20.89 -6.85 44.39
CA GLY A 439 -20.21 -6.02 43.39
C GLY A 439 -19.76 -6.82 42.17
N GLY A 440 -18.60 -6.47 41.60
CA GLY A 440 -18.10 -7.05 40.35
C GLY A 440 -19.10 -6.84 39.20
N VAL A 441 -19.44 -5.59 38.98
CA VAL A 441 -20.50 -5.16 38.06
C VAL A 441 -20.03 -5.27 36.61
N VAL A 442 -20.87 -5.86 35.78
CA VAL A 442 -20.70 -5.94 34.33
C VAL A 442 -21.75 -5.10 33.62
N ARG A 443 -21.39 -4.58 32.45
CA ARG A 443 -22.26 -3.82 31.55
C ARG A 443 -22.42 -4.58 30.24
N ASP A 444 -23.63 -5.06 29.99
CA ASP A 444 -24.07 -5.65 28.73
C ASP A 444 -24.67 -4.57 27.83
N ARG A 445 -23.89 -4.09 26.86
CA ARG A 445 -24.18 -2.93 26.02
C ARG A 445 -24.40 -3.31 24.56
N ALA A 446 -25.42 -2.73 23.95
CA ALA A 446 -25.61 -2.67 22.51
C ALA A 446 -25.49 -1.22 22.03
N TYR A 447 -24.77 -0.96 20.94
CA TYR A 447 -24.62 0.40 20.40
C TYR A 447 -24.51 0.45 18.89
N LEU A 448 -24.85 1.63 18.37
CA LEU A 448 -24.58 2.06 17.01
C LEU A 448 -23.86 3.40 17.07
N ARG A 449 -22.77 3.55 16.32
CA ARG A 449 -22.08 4.83 16.14
C ARG A 449 -21.69 5.03 14.69
N GLY A 450 -21.50 6.28 14.30
CA GLY A 450 -21.03 6.61 12.97
C GLY A 450 -20.65 8.08 12.85
N GLY A 451 -20.28 8.46 11.64
CA GLY A 451 -20.00 9.85 11.36
C GLY A 451 -20.10 10.16 9.88
N PHE A 452 -20.37 11.42 9.59
CA PHE A 452 -20.50 11.99 8.26
C PHE A 452 -19.44 13.07 8.05
N GLY A 453 -19.17 13.39 6.78
CA GLY A 453 -18.19 14.39 6.39
C GLY A 453 -16.79 13.81 6.20
N GLY A 454 -15.78 14.67 6.31
CA GLY A 454 -14.40 14.29 6.03
C GLY A 454 -13.41 15.22 6.69
N ASP A 455 -12.27 15.40 6.04
CA ASP A 455 -11.11 15.99 6.69
C ASP A 455 -11.27 17.47 7.08
N ALA A 456 -12.11 18.22 6.36
CA ALA A 456 -12.35 19.65 6.61
C ALA A 456 -13.38 19.87 7.73
N PHE A 457 -14.46 19.08 7.70
CA PHE A 457 -15.54 19.11 8.64
C PHE A 457 -16.17 17.72 8.74
N SER A 458 -16.44 17.27 9.96
CA SER A 458 -17.08 15.99 10.24
C SER A 458 -18.06 16.12 11.39
N VAL A 459 -19.13 15.35 11.33
CA VAL A 459 -20.09 15.15 12.43
C VAL A 459 -20.03 13.69 12.83
N HIS A 460 -20.02 13.40 14.11
CA HIS A 460 -20.03 12.04 14.64
C HIS A 460 -21.05 11.93 15.76
N GLY A 461 -21.47 10.71 16.03
CA GLY A 461 -22.33 10.44 17.18
C GLY A 461 -22.62 8.96 17.35
N GLY A 462 -23.27 8.67 18.45
CA GLY A 462 -23.61 7.31 18.85
C GLY A 462 -24.82 7.26 19.76
N PHE A 463 -25.41 6.08 19.80
CA PHE A 463 -26.44 5.73 20.76
C PHE A 463 -26.16 4.33 21.30
N ALA A 464 -26.41 4.13 22.60
CA ALA A 464 -26.28 2.84 23.24
C ALA A 464 -27.37 2.60 24.28
N GLY A 465 -27.75 1.34 24.43
CA GLY A 465 -28.51 0.84 25.57
C GLY A 465 -27.70 -0.25 26.27
N ALA A 466 -27.78 -0.32 27.59
CA ALA A 466 -27.11 -1.34 28.37
C ALA A 466 -27.94 -1.84 29.56
N ARG A 467 -27.66 -3.07 29.97
CA ARG A 467 -28.05 -3.63 31.26
C ARG A 467 -26.80 -3.76 32.12
N LEU A 468 -26.93 -3.47 33.41
CA LEU A 468 -25.86 -3.61 34.38
C LEU A 468 -26.31 -4.57 35.47
N ASP A 469 -25.45 -5.54 35.79
CA ASP A 469 -25.69 -6.54 36.83
C ASP A 469 -24.38 -6.91 37.53
N GLY A 470 -24.48 -7.54 38.70
CA GLY A 470 -23.34 -7.96 39.51
C GLY A 470 -23.75 -8.98 40.56
N ARG A 471 -22.78 -9.48 41.34
CA ARG A 471 -23.09 -10.39 42.45
C ARG A 471 -23.79 -9.59 43.56
N ASN A 472 -25.00 -9.98 43.95
CA ASN A 472 -25.77 -9.30 45.02
C ASN A 472 -25.88 -7.77 44.81
N VAL A 473 -25.96 -7.34 43.56
CA VAL A 473 -26.22 -5.96 43.14
C VAL A 473 -27.59 -5.94 42.45
N ASP A 474 -28.38 -4.89 42.66
CA ASP A 474 -29.64 -4.72 41.96
C ASP A 474 -29.41 -4.49 40.46
N ASP A 475 -30.31 -4.99 39.63
CA ASP A 475 -30.20 -4.84 38.19
C ASP A 475 -30.47 -3.40 37.78
N ASN A 476 -29.71 -2.86 36.82
CA ASN A 476 -29.92 -1.51 36.32
C ASN A 476 -29.98 -1.49 34.79
N SER A 477 -30.55 -0.42 34.23
CA SER A 477 -30.52 -0.16 32.80
C SER A 477 -30.00 1.24 32.52
N GLN A 478 -29.24 1.37 31.44
CA GLN A 478 -28.58 2.60 31.03
C GLN A 478 -28.90 2.91 29.57
N TRP A 479 -29.08 4.18 29.25
CA TRP A 479 -28.97 4.69 27.89
C TRP A 479 -27.84 5.72 27.82
N GLN A 480 -27.19 5.78 26.66
CA GLN A 480 -26.14 6.75 26.36
C GLN A 480 -26.37 7.30 24.96
N ALA A 481 -26.16 8.60 24.78
CA ALA A 481 -26.18 9.25 23.49
C ALA A 481 -25.09 10.31 23.43
N ASP A 482 -24.38 10.38 22.31
CA ASP A 482 -23.36 11.38 22.08
C ASP A 482 -23.47 11.96 20.67
N VAL A 483 -23.16 13.24 20.54
CA VAL A 483 -23.02 13.90 19.24
C VAL A 483 -21.95 14.96 19.33
N GLY A 484 -21.12 15.03 18.30
CA GLY A 484 -20.12 16.06 18.18
C GLY A 484 -19.82 16.40 16.75
N PHE A 485 -19.07 17.47 16.59
CA PHE A 485 -18.54 17.88 15.30
C PHE A 485 -17.11 18.37 15.46
N TRP A 486 -16.37 18.27 14.38
CA TRP A 486 -15.01 18.79 14.26
C TRP A 486 -14.89 19.62 13.00
N TRP A 487 -14.15 20.72 13.08
CA TRP A 487 -13.62 21.40 11.91
C TRP A 487 -12.11 21.53 12.01
N ARG A 488 -11.41 21.47 10.89
CA ARG A 488 -9.96 21.68 10.85
C ARG A 488 -9.62 23.16 10.96
N ALA A 489 -9.20 23.59 12.15
CA ALA A 489 -8.85 24.98 12.41
C ALA A 489 -7.54 25.40 11.73
N ALA A 490 -6.55 24.51 11.71
CA ALA A 490 -5.26 24.76 11.08
C ALA A 490 -4.55 23.46 10.73
N SER A 491 -3.61 23.52 9.78
CA SER A 491 -2.72 22.41 9.47
C SER A 491 -1.40 22.90 8.90
N GLY A 492 -0.33 22.17 9.18
CA GLY A 492 0.97 22.33 8.55
C GLY A 492 1.41 21.05 7.82
N PRO A 493 2.66 20.98 7.32
CA PRO A 493 3.16 19.83 6.56
C PRO A 493 3.14 18.50 7.35
N SER A 494 3.21 18.57 8.67
CA SER A 494 3.39 17.41 9.56
C SER A 494 2.47 17.43 10.79
N TRP A 495 1.51 18.36 10.84
CA TRP A 495 0.58 18.50 11.97
C TRP A 495 -0.76 19.07 11.53
N ARG A 496 -1.79 18.83 12.34
CA ARG A 496 -3.17 19.27 12.11
C ARG A 496 -3.88 19.52 13.42
N MET A 497 -4.69 20.57 13.45
CA MET A 497 -5.48 21.00 14.59
C MET A 497 -6.97 21.04 14.21
N HIS A 498 -7.79 20.50 15.09
CA HIS A 498 -9.24 20.53 15.04
C HIS A 498 -9.76 21.24 16.26
N VAL A 499 -10.90 21.89 16.08
CA VAL A 499 -11.74 22.37 17.16
C VAL A 499 -13.17 21.95 16.87
N GLY A 500 -13.96 21.80 17.91
CA GLY A 500 -15.25 21.15 17.82
C GLY A 500 -16.12 21.44 19.02
N GLY A 501 -17.28 20.82 19.02
CA GLY A 501 -18.18 20.74 20.16
C GLY A 501 -18.61 19.30 20.38
N GLN A 502 -18.85 18.95 21.64
CA GLN A 502 -19.31 17.63 22.05
C GLN A 502 -20.50 17.80 23.00
N ILE A 503 -21.48 16.92 22.84
CA ILE A 503 -22.61 16.73 23.75
C ILE A 503 -22.62 15.26 24.13
N ASP A 504 -22.60 14.98 25.42
CA ASP A 504 -22.69 13.64 25.99
C ASP A 504 -23.88 13.58 26.94
N ALA A 505 -24.74 12.60 26.75
CA ALA A 505 -25.94 12.39 27.56
C ALA A 505 -26.02 10.93 28.03
N THR A 506 -26.36 10.74 29.30
CA THR A 506 -26.49 9.42 29.93
C THR A 506 -27.64 9.45 30.93
N GLY A 507 -28.31 8.32 31.09
CA GLY A 507 -29.26 8.15 32.19
C GLY A 507 -29.42 6.70 32.58
N PHE A 508 -29.73 6.50 33.85
CA PHE A 508 -29.96 5.20 34.47
C PHE A 508 -31.40 5.07 34.98
N ALA A 509 -31.86 3.83 35.11
CA ALA A 509 -33.14 3.56 35.75
C ALA A 509 -33.09 3.93 37.23
N ASP A 510 -32.07 3.43 37.92
CA ASP A 510 -31.90 3.54 39.37
C ASP A 510 -30.52 4.09 39.74
N ASN A 511 -30.45 4.80 40.86
CA ASN A 511 -29.19 5.26 41.43
C ASN A 511 -28.59 4.17 42.34
N LEU A 512 -27.55 3.50 41.85
CA LEU A 512 -26.84 2.40 42.53
C LEU A 512 -25.37 2.75 42.82
N SER A 513 -25.09 4.04 42.99
CA SER A 513 -23.75 4.60 43.19
C SER A 513 -23.16 4.38 44.59
N GLN A 514 -23.95 3.82 45.50
CA GLN A 514 -23.58 3.66 46.91
C GLN A 514 -22.84 2.34 47.15
N PHE A 515 -22.52 2.05 48.41
CA PHE A 515 -21.62 0.94 48.78
C PHE A 515 -22.21 0.00 49.84
N THR A 516 -23.49 0.12 50.12
CA THR A 516 -24.26 -0.86 50.89
C THR A 516 -24.66 -2.06 50.02
N LEU A 517 -24.99 -3.17 50.65
CA LEU A 517 -25.36 -4.41 49.97
C LEU A 517 -26.55 -4.17 49.03
N GLY A 518 -26.45 -4.61 47.78
CA GLY A 518 -27.41 -4.30 46.72
C GLY A 518 -26.99 -3.14 45.82
N HIS A 519 -26.10 -2.26 46.26
CA HIS A 519 -25.51 -1.23 45.39
C HIS A 519 -24.23 -1.73 44.70
N GLY A 520 -23.88 -1.08 43.59
CA GLY A 520 -22.72 -1.46 42.77
C GLY A 520 -21.53 -0.52 42.86
N GLY A 521 -21.64 0.63 43.54
CA GLY A 521 -20.54 1.59 43.69
C GLY A 521 -20.06 2.18 42.37
N TYR A 522 -20.96 2.40 41.40
CA TYR A 522 -20.65 2.95 40.08
C TYR A 522 -21.52 4.16 39.73
N PHE A 523 -21.00 5.04 38.88
CA PHE A 523 -21.70 6.25 38.46
C PHE A 523 -23.00 5.89 37.74
N SER A 524 -24.14 6.22 38.36
CA SER A 524 -25.49 5.82 37.92
C SER A 524 -26.55 6.90 38.11
N PRO A 525 -26.33 8.13 37.63
CA PRO A 525 -27.32 9.18 37.80
C PRO A 525 -28.58 8.93 37.00
N ARG A 526 -29.70 9.47 37.48
CA ARG A 526 -30.94 9.49 36.72
C ARG A 526 -30.76 10.23 35.40
N ARG A 527 -30.03 11.35 35.41
CA ARG A 527 -29.70 12.15 34.24
C ARG A 527 -28.32 12.77 34.36
N PHE A 528 -27.53 12.66 33.30
CA PHE A 528 -26.28 13.37 33.12
C PHE A 528 -26.21 13.96 31.71
N LEU A 529 -25.82 15.23 31.62
CA LEU A 529 -25.62 15.94 30.36
C LEU A 529 -24.35 16.78 30.46
N ALA A 530 -23.39 16.57 29.56
CA ALA A 530 -22.19 17.40 29.42
C ALA A 530 -22.17 18.04 28.03
N ILE A 531 -21.95 19.35 27.96
CA ILE A 531 -21.91 20.10 26.70
C ILE A 531 -20.72 21.05 26.71
N GLY A 532 -19.89 21.03 25.66
CA GLY A 532 -18.86 22.05 25.54
C GLY A 532 -17.91 21.93 24.36
N PRO A 533 -17.01 22.91 24.19
CA PRO A 533 -16.02 22.92 23.15
C PRO A 533 -14.89 21.92 23.40
N THR A 534 -14.35 21.39 22.31
CA THR A 534 -13.25 20.43 22.30
C THR A 534 -12.19 20.84 21.28
N PHE A 535 -10.96 20.35 21.45
CA PHE A 535 -9.87 20.56 20.52
C PHE A 535 -9.02 19.29 20.39
N GLY A 536 -8.34 19.17 19.25
CA GLY A 536 -7.44 18.06 18.97
C GLY A 536 -6.28 18.49 18.07
N LEU A 537 -5.06 18.34 18.55
CA LEU A 537 -3.83 18.61 17.83
C LEU A 537 -3.07 17.29 17.66
N GLN A 538 -2.70 16.93 16.44
CA GLN A 538 -1.89 15.74 16.18
C GLN A 538 -0.86 16.01 15.09
N GLY A 539 0.26 15.30 15.16
CA GLY A 539 1.33 15.47 14.20
C GLY A 539 2.48 14.51 14.41
N GLY A 540 3.54 14.71 13.64
CA GLY A 540 4.76 13.93 13.77
C GLY A 540 5.71 14.04 12.59
N GLY A 541 6.96 13.69 12.84
CA GLY A 541 8.02 13.53 11.85
C GLY A 541 8.50 12.08 11.78
N SER A 542 9.72 11.87 11.27
CA SER A 542 10.33 10.54 11.12
C SER A 542 10.70 9.85 12.43
N ALA A 543 10.86 10.61 13.52
CA ALA A 543 11.32 10.11 14.82
C ALA A 543 10.29 10.24 15.96
N THR A 544 9.26 11.06 15.79
CA THR A 544 8.27 11.34 16.84
C THR A 544 6.87 11.50 16.25
N SER A 545 5.85 10.96 16.90
CA SER A 545 4.45 11.31 16.66
C SER A 545 3.76 11.69 17.97
N PHE A 546 2.82 12.62 17.90
CA PHE A 546 2.11 13.12 19.06
C PHE A 546 0.63 13.34 18.75
N ARG A 547 -0.19 13.29 19.82
CA ARG A 547 -1.60 13.67 19.86
C ARG A 547 -1.86 14.37 21.19
N LEU A 548 -2.54 15.50 21.14
CA LEU A 548 -3.05 16.25 22.28
C LEU A 548 -4.53 16.51 22.01
N GLU A 549 -5.39 16.11 22.91
CA GLU A 549 -6.83 16.30 22.82
C GLU A 549 -7.38 16.78 24.16
N GLY A 550 -8.46 17.55 24.12
CA GLY A 550 -9.06 18.04 25.34
C GLY A 550 -10.29 18.89 25.09
N GLY A 551 -10.89 19.36 26.17
CA GLY A 551 -12.08 20.18 26.12
C GLY A 551 -12.51 20.63 27.51
N VAL A 552 -13.40 21.61 27.52
CA VAL A 552 -14.11 22.07 28.72
C VAL A 552 -15.59 21.91 28.44
N ASN A 553 -16.37 21.60 29.46
CA ASN A 553 -17.81 21.43 29.34
C ASN A 553 -18.55 21.97 30.56
N TRP A 554 -19.83 22.23 30.37
CA TRP A 554 -20.77 22.41 31.47
C TRP A 554 -21.55 21.12 31.67
N GLN A 555 -21.67 20.67 32.90
CA GLN A 555 -22.27 19.41 33.27
C GLN A 555 -23.53 19.64 34.09
N PHE A 556 -24.56 18.84 33.85
CA PHE A 556 -25.77 18.78 34.64
C PHE A 556 -25.96 17.35 35.12
N LEU A 557 -26.06 17.16 36.43
CA LEU A 557 -26.14 15.86 37.08
C LEU A 557 -27.36 15.84 38.00
N SER A 558 -28.17 14.79 37.90
CA SER A 558 -29.31 14.57 38.79
C SER A 558 -29.39 13.10 39.20
N GLU A 559 -29.51 12.87 40.49
CA GLU A 559 -29.51 11.58 41.17
C GLU A 559 -30.82 11.43 41.95
N ASP A 560 -31.50 10.30 41.75
CA ASP A 560 -32.70 9.98 42.50
C ASP A 560 -32.35 9.46 43.91
N THR A 561 -33.33 9.51 44.82
CA THR A 561 -33.24 8.85 46.14
C THR A 561 -33.15 7.34 45.97
N SER A 562 -32.39 6.68 46.84
CA SER A 562 -32.21 5.23 46.79
C SER A 562 -32.33 4.60 48.17
N GLU A 563 -32.89 3.40 48.27
CA GLU A 563 -32.86 2.60 49.49
C GLU A 563 -31.42 2.22 49.85
N TYR A 564 -31.13 1.99 51.14
CA TYR A 564 -29.81 1.47 51.53
C TYR A 564 -29.61 0.03 51.05
N PHE A 565 -30.66 -0.79 51.08
CA PHE A 565 -30.57 -2.22 50.74
C PHE A 565 -31.60 -2.59 49.67
N PRO A 566 -31.43 -2.13 48.42
CA PRO A 566 -32.43 -2.26 47.36
C PRO A 566 -32.75 -3.72 46.99
N THR A 567 -31.86 -4.66 47.34
CA THR A 567 -32.05 -6.11 47.08
C THR A 567 -32.55 -6.90 48.28
N ASP A 568 -32.69 -6.28 49.46
CA ASP A 568 -33.02 -6.97 50.72
C ASP A 568 -34.01 -6.13 51.55
N ALA A 569 -35.30 -6.24 51.22
CA ALA A 569 -36.38 -5.52 51.90
C ALA A 569 -36.47 -5.85 53.41
N ALA A 570 -36.03 -7.03 53.84
CA ALA A 570 -36.01 -7.39 55.26
C ALA A 570 -34.90 -6.64 56.01
N LEU A 571 -33.71 -6.55 55.40
CA LEU A 571 -32.61 -5.76 55.94
C LEU A 571 -32.95 -4.25 55.96
N GLN A 572 -33.58 -3.76 54.89
CA GLN A 572 -34.12 -2.41 54.78
C GLN A 572 -35.08 -2.07 55.94
N ALA A 573 -36.09 -2.91 56.17
CA ALA A 573 -37.06 -2.72 57.26
C ALA A 573 -36.43 -2.84 58.65
N THR A 574 -35.47 -3.76 58.84
CA THR A 574 -34.77 -3.97 60.12
C THR A 574 -34.00 -2.72 60.56
N HIS A 575 -33.51 -1.94 59.60
CA HIS A 575 -32.81 -0.67 59.85
C HIS A 575 -33.73 0.56 59.80
N GLY A 576 -35.05 0.38 59.77
CA GLY A 576 -36.03 1.47 59.78
C GLY A 576 -36.18 2.19 58.45
N ASP A 577 -36.05 1.46 57.34
CA ASP A 577 -36.18 1.95 55.96
C ASP A 577 -35.28 3.17 55.65
N PRO A 578 -33.95 3.06 55.81
CA PRO A 578 -33.03 4.17 55.55
C PRO A 578 -32.82 4.42 54.05
N HIS A 579 -32.69 5.69 53.66
CA HIS A 579 -32.54 6.10 52.26
C HIS A 579 -31.36 7.06 52.07
N TYR A 580 -30.69 6.93 50.93
CA TYR A 580 -29.80 7.94 50.38
C TYR A 580 -30.62 9.04 49.72
N GLY A 581 -30.30 10.29 50.06
CA GLY A 581 -30.96 11.46 49.48
C GLY A 581 -30.61 11.64 48.00
N GLY A 582 -31.61 11.98 47.19
CA GLY A 582 -31.38 12.43 45.82
C GLY A 582 -30.71 13.81 45.80
N SER A 583 -30.07 14.13 44.68
CA SER A 583 -29.36 15.41 44.53
C SER A 583 -29.37 15.89 43.09
N SER A 584 -29.16 17.19 42.90
CA SER A 584 -28.94 17.80 41.59
C SER A 584 -27.79 18.78 41.69
N ARG A 585 -26.84 18.69 40.76
CA ARG A 585 -25.63 19.51 40.70
C ARG A 585 -25.38 19.93 39.26
N ASP A 586 -24.75 21.09 39.08
CA ASP A 586 -24.22 21.52 37.81
C ASP A 586 -22.91 22.28 38.00
N GLY A 587 -22.01 22.16 37.03
CA GLY A 587 -20.66 22.67 37.19
C GLY A 587 -19.79 22.53 35.96
N PRO A 588 -18.61 23.17 35.97
CA PRO A 588 -17.64 23.02 34.90
C PRO A 588 -16.90 21.68 34.99
N GLY A 589 -16.70 21.03 33.84
CA GLY A 589 -15.81 19.89 33.69
C GLY A 589 -14.70 20.18 32.67
N ALA A 590 -13.60 19.44 32.77
CA ALA A 590 -12.49 19.53 31.83
C ALA A 590 -11.81 18.17 31.64
N ARG A 591 -11.32 17.92 30.42
CA ARG A 591 -10.50 16.74 30.10
C ARG A 591 -9.33 17.14 29.23
N ILE A 592 -8.18 16.54 29.48
CA ILE A 592 -6.98 16.67 28.65
C ILE A 592 -6.27 15.32 28.54
N ALA A 593 -5.85 14.96 27.34
CA ALA A 593 -5.06 13.77 27.09
C ALA A 593 -3.93 14.08 26.10
N ALA A 594 -2.71 13.66 26.45
CA ALA A 594 -1.51 13.82 25.64
C ALA A 594 -0.86 12.45 25.43
N THR A 595 -0.59 12.10 24.17
CA THR A 595 0.15 10.90 23.79
C THR A 595 1.34 11.29 22.93
N VAL A 596 2.53 10.81 23.26
CA VAL A 596 3.75 10.96 22.46
C VAL A 596 4.37 9.59 22.23
N GLU A 597 4.79 9.30 21.01
CA GLU A 597 5.46 8.06 20.60
C GLU A 597 6.76 8.41 19.86
N TRP A 598 7.86 7.76 20.26
CA TRP A 598 9.18 7.94 19.69
C TRP A 598 9.65 6.66 19.00
N ARG A 599 10.29 6.82 17.84
CA ARG A 599 10.97 5.74 17.13
C ARG A 599 12.30 5.47 17.82
N VAL A 600 12.43 4.29 18.41
CA VAL A 600 13.69 3.83 19.03
C VAL A 600 14.58 3.15 18.01
N SER A 601 13.99 2.35 17.12
CA SER A 601 14.70 1.68 16.01
C SER A 601 13.74 1.39 14.84
N GLY A 602 14.21 0.69 13.80
CA GLY A 602 13.30 0.13 12.78
C GLY A 602 12.37 -0.98 13.28
N THR A 603 12.57 -1.46 14.52
CA THR A 603 11.83 -2.60 15.11
C THR A 603 11.12 -2.23 16.41
N ALA A 604 11.21 -0.98 16.89
CA ALA A 604 10.66 -0.61 18.18
C ALA A 604 10.28 0.86 18.28
N VAL A 605 9.19 1.11 19.00
CA VAL A 605 8.75 2.42 19.49
C VAL A 605 8.57 2.40 21.00
N THR A 606 8.67 3.56 21.60
CA THR A 606 8.31 3.80 23.01
C THR A 606 7.38 4.99 23.05
N GLY A 607 6.38 4.96 23.92
CA GLY A 607 5.45 6.08 24.07
C GLY A 607 5.02 6.31 25.50
N LEU A 608 4.42 7.48 25.68
CA LEU A 608 3.87 7.99 26.92
C LEU A 608 2.45 8.48 26.62
N ARG A 609 1.48 8.11 27.46
CA ARG A 609 0.15 8.70 27.50
C ARG A 609 -0.11 9.22 28.90
N LEU A 610 -0.52 10.49 28.98
CA LEU A 610 -1.02 11.12 30.20
C LEU A 610 -2.41 11.65 29.91
N GLU A 611 -3.32 11.43 30.84
CA GLU A 611 -4.70 11.88 30.74
C GLU A 611 -5.21 12.32 32.10
N GLY A 612 -5.96 13.41 32.13
CA GLY A 612 -6.59 13.95 33.31
C GLY A 612 -8.01 14.43 32.99
N SER A 613 -8.94 14.16 33.88
CA SER A 613 -10.30 14.67 33.84
C SER A 613 -10.74 15.17 35.22
N VAL A 614 -11.54 16.21 35.22
CA VAL A 614 -12.22 16.75 36.41
C VAL A 614 -13.67 17.07 36.05
N GLY A 615 -14.59 16.83 36.98
CA GLY A 615 -16.02 17.01 36.73
C GLY A 615 -16.93 16.63 37.90
N GLU A 616 -18.24 16.73 37.66
CA GLU A 616 -19.29 16.35 38.62
C GLU A 616 -19.47 14.83 38.75
N ASP A 617 -18.96 14.07 37.78
CA ASP A 617 -18.94 12.61 37.79
C ASP A 617 -17.73 12.07 38.56
N PHE A 618 -16.52 12.54 38.22
CA PHE A 618 -15.27 12.17 38.88
C PHE A 618 -14.06 13.00 38.47
N ASP A 619 -13.05 12.94 39.34
CA ASP A 619 -11.69 13.35 39.05
C ASP A 619 -10.82 12.11 38.81
N GLU A 620 -10.09 12.08 37.69
CA GLU A 620 -9.24 10.94 37.35
C GLU A 620 -7.96 11.36 36.62
N VAL A 621 -6.87 10.68 36.95
CA VAL A 621 -5.59 10.75 36.25
C VAL A 621 -5.19 9.36 35.78
N ARG A 622 -4.78 9.26 34.51
CA ARG A 622 -4.23 8.05 33.91
C ARG A 622 -2.85 8.33 33.31
N LEU A 623 -1.90 7.47 33.62
CA LEU A 623 -0.55 7.48 33.08
C LEU A 623 -0.24 6.12 32.48
N GLN A 624 0.34 6.10 31.28
CA GLN A 624 0.85 4.88 30.67
C GLN A 624 2.19 5.14 30.00
N VAL A 625 3.19 4.34 30.33
CA VAL A 625 4.47 4.26 29.60
C VAL A 625 4.50 2.92 28.89
N TYR A 626 4.72 2.92 27.57
CA TYR A 626 4.66 1.69 26.78
C TYR A 626 5.78 1.57 25.78
N THR A 627 6.03 0.33 25.35
CA THR A 627 6.87 0.02 24.20
C THR A 627 6.16 -0.99 23.32
N ARG A 628 6.40 -0.89 22.01
CA ARG A 628 5.96 -1.85 21.01
C ARG A 628 7.16 -2.29 20.20
N ARG A 629 7.40 -3.59 20.15
CA ARG A 629 8.54 -4.21 19.46
C ARG A 629 8.05 -5.23 18.44
N TRP A 630 8.41 -5.01 17.19
CA TRP A 630 8.14 -5.92 16.08
C TRP A 630 9.21 -7.01 15.98
N SER A 631 8.82 -8.19 15.51
CA SER A 631 9.73 -9.32 15.28
C SER A 631 10.72 -9.07 14.14
N GLY A 632 10.43 -8.09 13.27
CA GLY A 632 11.28 -7.65 12.17
C GLY A 632 11.15 -6.16 11.93
N ALA A 633 12.04 -5.60 11.11
CA ALA A 633 12.00 -4.18 10.78
C ALA A 633 10.72 -3.83 10.01
N VAL A 634 10.14 -2.68 10.33
CA VAL A 634 9.01 -2.07 9.61
C VAL A 634 9.45 -0.73 9.05
N THR A 635 8.94 -0.36 7.88
CA THR A 635 9.36 0.84 7.13
C THR A 635 9.06 2.11 7.94
N GLU A 636 7.82 2.23 8.41
CA GLU A 636 7.38 3.34 9.28
C GLU A 636 6.77 2.78 10.57
N PRO A 637 7.55 2.67 11.65
CA PRO A 637 7.09 2.11 12.92
C PRO A 637 6.14 3.06 13.69
N LEU A 638 6.28 4.37 13.50
CA LEU A 638 5.42 5.35 14.16
C LEU A 638 4.00 5.31 13.64
N ARG A 639 3.03 5.32 14.55
CA ARG A 639 1.62 5.56 14.20
C ARG A 639 1.36 7.05 14.15
N ARG A 640 0.57 7.51 13.17
CA ARG A 640 0.14 8.91 13.05
C ARG A 640 -1.38 8.94 12.91
N PRO A 641 -2.13 9.24 13.98
CA PRO A 641 -1.66 9.60 15.33
C PRO A 641 -1.15 8.39 16.14
N PRO A 642 -0.38 8.62 17.22
CA PRO A 642 0.10 7.54 18.08
C PRO A 642 -1.07 6.87 18.80
N ALA A 643 -0.92 5.58 19.10
CA ALA A 643 -1.92 4.78 19.79
C ALA A 643 -1.29 4.03 20.96
N ALA A 644 -1.75 4.39 22.16
CA ALA A 644 -1.40 3.76 23.43
C ALA A 644 -1.78 2.26 23.44
N VAL A 645 -1.21 1.51 24.38
CA VAL A 645 -1.52 0.09 24.53
C VAL A 645 -2.91 -0.03 25.14
N LEU A 646 -3.78 -0.79 24.48
CA LEU A 646 -5.11 -1.09 25.02
C LEU A 646 -4.95 -2.15 26.13
N PRO A 647 -5.61 -1.97 27.29
CA PRO A 647 -5.62 -2.98 28.34
C PRO A 647 -6.24 -4.30 27.87
N ALA A 648 -5.93 -5.39 28.57
CA ALA A 648 -6.61 -6.69 28.51
C ALA A 648 -7.97 -6.68 29.26
N ARG A 649 -8.53 -5.49 29.50
CA ARG A 649 -9.92 -5.27 29.88
C ARG A 649 -10.54 -4.35 28.84
N PHE A 650 -11.83 -4.51 28.62
CA PHE A 650 -12.57 -3.61 27.75
C PHE A 650 -12.54 -2.21 28.38
N ASP A 651 -12.06 -1.22 27.63
CA ASP A 651 -12.02 0.16 28.08
C ASP A 651 -13.07 0.95 27.31
N GLU A 652 -13.85 1.76 28.03
CA GLU A 652 -14.81 2.67 27.40
C GLU A 652 -14.02 3.79 26.70
N MET A 653 -13.66 3.56 25.44
CA MET A 653 -13.24 4.63 24.55
C MET A 653 -14.46 5.47 24.18
N PHE A 654 -14.76 6.46 25.02
CA PHE A 654 -15.50 7.66 24.64
C PHE A 654 -14.56 8.63 23.94
#